data_AF-A0A844BJ27-F1
#
_entry.id   AF-A0A844BJ27-F1
#
_cell.length_a   1.000
_cell.length_b   1.000
_cell.length_c   1.000
_cell.angle_alpha   90.00
_cell.angle_beta   90.00
_cell.angle_gamma   90.00
#
_symmetry.space_group_name_H-M   'P 1'
#
loop_
_entity.id
_entity.type
_entity.pdbx_description
1 polymer ?
#
loop_
_entity_poly.entity_id
_entity_poly.type
_entity_poly.pdbx_seq_one_letter_code
_entity_poly.pdbx_strand_id
1 'polypeptide(L)'
;MIRALHRWPGLLALALVTVLSLSGAALSVFPAAERIAAPQAEAGMTVATLADRIQGAYPGVEQIRRAPSGRITAYWFDQGTPGAAVIDPATGQGAASADPNQTQRWLTNLHRSLFLGDGGRIAMAVGAAAMLGLSFSGVLLITRRVGGWRNWFTRLRGPLAGRLHIEIARIAVVGLVLSSTTALWMTASTFDLLPGGGVPAMPVEVSGEAAFAPGQMPLLVETPVDELRELSFPYPGDATDVFTLKTDQGTGYLDQGTGALLAWTDLAGWERVSETIYMLHTGQGAATLGLVLGLMALGVPAMGVTGVVVWLAGRRERPRIRGNQPAGRAETILLVGSEGGSTWGFAATLHAALSRAGQSVYAAPMSAFSPDRYTSARRIIVLAATYGDGDSPASAKGFLSRLATLDHAPGAPVAVLGFGDRSFPAYCAFAKAVSEAARAKGWSELLPLDTIDRQSPQDFARWGRGLGKVLGIDLELAHQPVLPATETLTLISRRDYGNEVQAPTAILRFALPKATLWQRLTGAAFARFTAGDLIGILPEGSPVPRLYSLASARRDGFVEIVVKKQPGGLCSGQLTALEPGQTVTAFLRRNPGFQPGRGKAPLILIGAGTGIGPLAGFVRGNTRRRPIHLFFGMRHPDSDFLYGEEMPVWQDEGHLVQLVTAVSRGARPHYVQDALRNEAAEVARLIRDGARVLVCGGRDMAAGVADALADILAPTGLSPAALKAEGRYVEDVY
;
A
#
# COMPACT_ATOMS: atom_id res chain seq x y z
N MET A 1 18.47 -2.32 7.87
CA MET A 1 18.05 -2.14 9.27
C MET A 1 16.54 -1.99 9.39
N ILE A 2 15.90 -0.85 9.06
CA ILE A 2 14.46 -0.62 9.34
C ILE A 2 13.51 -1.69 8.76
N ARG A 3 13.70 -2.19 7.53
CA ARG A 3 12.87 -3.29 6.98
C ARG A 3 12.99 -4.59 7.80
N ALA A 4 14.17 -4.90 8.34
CA ALA A 4 14.37 -6.09 9.17
C ALA A 4 13.77 -5.91 10.57
N LEU A 5 13.90 -4.70 11.13
CA LEU A 5 13.28 -4.26 12.39
C LEU A 5 11.75 -4.21 12.32
N HIS A 6 11.15 -4.05 11.15
CA HIS A 6 9.70 -4.15 10.97
C HIS A 6 9.27 -5.61 10.73
N ARG A 7 10.03 -6.35 9.92
CA ARG A 7 9.70 -7.72 9.48
C ARG A 7 9.71 -8.74 10.63
N TRP A 8 10.77 -8.78 11.44
CA TRP A 8 10.95 -9.84 12.43
C TRP A 8 10.06 -9.66 13.65
N PRO A 9 10.04 -8.47 14.30
CA PRO A 9 9.08 -8.20 15.37
C PRO A 9 7.63 -8.33 14.90
N GLY A 10 7.32 -7.90 13.67
CA GLY A 10 5.97 -8.01 13.11
C GLY A 10 5.48 -9.46 13.00
N LEU A 11 6.35 -10.40 12.62
CA LEU A 11 5.98 -11.82 12.53
C LEU A 11 5.93 -12.50 13.90
N LEU A 12 6.86 -12.14 14.80
CA LEU A 12 6.90 -12.71 16.15
C LEU A 12 5.72 -12.22 17.00
N ALA A 13 5.35 -10.95 16.89
CA ALA A 13 4.26 -10.34 17.63
C ALA A 13 2.88 -10.53 16.96
N LEU A 14 2.82 -11.09 15.74
CA LEU A 14 1.61 -11.11 14.93
C LEU A 14 0.41 -11.71 15.67
N ALA A 15 0.58 -12.88 16.28
CA ALA A 15 -0.51 -13.56 16.99
C ALA A 15 -1.05 -12.70 18.13
N LEU A 16 -0.15 -12.16 18.96
CA LEU A 16 -0.48 -11.33 20.10
C LEU A 16 -1.19 -10.04 19.67
N VAL A 17 -0.59 -9.26 18.77
CA VAL A 17 -1.15 -7.99 18.30
C VAL A 17 -2.46 -8.21 17.55
N THR A 18 -2.64 -9.35 16.88
CA THR A 18 -3.94 -9.73 16.28
C THR A 18 -5.00 -9.90 17.36
N VAL A 19 -4.71 -10.63 18.45
CA VAL A 19 -5.65 -10.79 19.57
C VAL A 19 -5.96 -9.44 20.22
N LEU A 20 -4.95 -8.58 20.48
CA LEU A 20 -5.18 -7.22 21.01
C LEU A 20 -6.10 -6.41 20.09
N SER A 21 -5.83 -6.41 18.78
CA SER A 21 -6.58 -5.61 17.82
C SER A 21 -8.03 -6.08 17.66
N LEU A 22 -8.27 -7.40 17.62
CA LEU A 22 -9.62 -7.96 17.50
C LEU A 22 -10.43 -7.73 18.78
N SER A 23 -9.84 -7.96 19.94
CA SER A 23 -10.51 -7.72 21.22
C SER A 23 -10.78 -6.23 21.45
N GLY A 24 -9.86 -5.34 21.11
CA GLY A 24 -10.06 -3.89 21.17
C GLY A 24 -11.15 -3.41 20.20
N ALA A 25 -11.15 -3.92 18.97
CA ALA A 25 -12.20 -3.61 18.00
C ALA A 25 -13.59 -4.08 18.49
N ALA A 26 -13.68 -5.27 19.08
CA ALA A 26 -14.93 -5.75 19.67
C ALA A 26 -15.37 -4.88 20.87
N LEU A 27 -14.43 -4.50 21.74
CA LEU A 27 -14.71 -3.64 22.90
C LEU A 27 -15.19 -2.23 22.49
N SER A 28 -14.74 -1.72 21.35
CA SER A 28 -15.11 -0.39 20.85
C SER A 28 -16.61 -0.21 20.55
N VAL A 29 -17.35 -1.31 20.39
CA VAL A 29 -18.78 -1.29 20.08
C VAL A 29 -19.63 -1.01 21.32
N PHE A 30 -19.19 -1.43 22.51
CA PHE A 30 -19.99 -1.33 23.74
C PHE A 30 -20.32 0.11 24.15
N PRO A 31 -19.38 1.08 24.14
CA PRO A 31 -19.73 2.46 24.48
C PRO A 31 -20.79 3.06 23.56
N ALA A 32 -20.78 2.70 22.26
CA ALA A 32 -21.78 3.15 21.30
C ALA A 32 -23.14 2.49 21.55
N ALA A 33 -23.15 1.17 21.79
CA ALA A 33 -24.37 0.43 22.13
C ALA A 33 -25.00 0.94 23.44
N GLU A 34 -24.18 1.20 24.46
CA GLU A 34 -24.62 1.73 25.75
C GLU A 34 -25.24 3.12 25.60
N ARG A 35 -24.63 4.02 24.83
CA ARG A 35 -25.18 5.36 24.55
C ARG A 35 -26.52 5.32 23.84
N ILE A 36 -26.74 4.35 22.95
CA ILE A 36 -28.00 4.20 22.22
C ILE A 36 -29.09 3.60 23.12
N ALA A 37 -28.73 2.69 24.01
CA ALA A 37 -29.69 1.97 24.85
C ALA A 37 -30.04 2.71 26.15
N ALA A 38 -29.15 3.55 26.68
CA ALA A 38 -29.33 4.22 27.97
C ALA A 38 -30.26 5.44 27.85
N PRO A 39 -31.29 5.56 28.70
CA PRO A 39 -32.06 6.79 28.87
C PRO A 39 -31.13 7.97 29.18
N GLN A 40 -31.39 9.13 28.56
CA GLN A 40 -30.56 10.33 28.71
C GLN A 40 -31.28 11.38 29.54
N ALA A 41 -30.53 12.09 30.38
CA ALA A 41 -31.08 13.20 31.15
C ALA A 41 -31.50 14.36 30.22
N GLU A 42 -32.59 15.03 30.59
CA GLU A 42 -33.03 16.25 29.92
C GLU A 42 -31.96 17.34 30.05
N ALA A 43 -31.83 18.20 29.04
CA ALA A 43 -30.84 19.27 29.04
C ALA A 43 -31.12 20.24 30.20
N GLY A 44 -30.09 20.53 31.01
CA GLY A 44 -30.19 21.41 32.18
C GLY A 44 -30.79 20.76 33.42
N MET A 45 -31.02 19.45 33.43
CA MET A 45 -31.39 18.72 34.66
C MET A 45 -30.26 18.82 35.69
N THR A 46 -30.61 19.16 36.94
CA THR A 46 -29.66 19.31 38.05
C THR A 46 -29.54 18.01 38.85
N VAL A 47 -28.40 17.83 39.53
CA VAL A 47 -28.16 16.64 40.37
C VAL A 47 -29.20 16.54 41.49
N ALA A 48 -29.61 17.66 42.06
CA ALA A 48 -30.71 17.77 43.02
C ALA A 48 -32.02 17.15 42.48
N THR A 49 -32.44 17.57 41.28
CA THR A 49 -33.68 17.06 40.66
C THR A 49 -33.61 15.55 40.40
N LEU A 50 -32.46 15.06 39.95
CA LEU A 50 -32.23 13.65 39.72
C LEU A 50 -32.26 12.84 41.03
N ALA A 51 -31.60 13.35 42.07
CA ALA A 51 -31.54 12.72 43.39
C ALA A 51 -32.93 12.59 44.01
N ASP A 52 -33.75 13.65 43.97
CA ASP A 52 -35.13 13.63 44.47
C ASP A 52 -36.01 12.61 43.75
N ARG A 53 -35.93 12.54 42.41
CA ARG A 53 -36.71 11.56 41.62
C ARG A 53 -36.33 10.13 41.98
N ILE A 54 -35.04 9.86 42.12
CA ILE A 54 -34.54 8.53 42.48
C ILE A 54 -34.88 8.18 43.92
N GLN A 55 -34.70 9.11 44.87
CA GLN A 55 -35.02 8.89 46.28
C GLN A 55 -36.53 8.70 46.49
N GLY A 56 -37.38 9.38 45.72
CA GLY A 56 -38.83 9.17 45.72
C GLY A 56 -39.24 7.78 45.22
N ALA A 57 -38.53 7.22 44.24
CA ALA A 57 -38.76 5.86 43.73
C ALA A 57 -38.11 4.78 44.61
N TYR A 58 -36.95 5.08 45.18
CA TYR A 58 -36.10 4.18 45.97
C TYR A 58 -35.61 4.90 47.24
N PRO A 59 -36.39 4.90 48.34
CA PRO A 59 -36.05 5.64 49.56
C PRO A 59 -34.72 5.23 50.21
N GLY A 60 -34.29 3.98 50.01
CA GLY A 60 -33.02 3.45 50.52
C GLY A 60 -31.83 3.62 49.57
N VAL A 61 -31.85 4.60 48.66
CA VAL A 61 -30.73 4.87 47.75
C VAL A 61 -29.48 5.25 48.53
N GLU A 62 -28.38 4.57 48.25
CA GLU A 62 -27.07 4.84 48.85
C GLU A 62 -26.14 5.52 47.86
N GLN A 63 -26.34 5.28 46.56
CA GLN A 63 -25.40 5.77 45.56
C GLN A 63 -26.06 5.95 44.19
N ILE A 64 -25.78 7.09 43.57
CA ILE A 64 -26.12 7.39 42.18
C ILE A 64 -24.81 7.58 41.42
N ARG A 65 -24.61 6.82 40.34
CA ARG A 65 -23.43 6.93 39.47
C ARG A 65 -23.83 7.27 38.06
N ARG A 66 -23.08 8.15 37.42
CA ARG A 66 -23.23 8.45 36.01
C ARG A 66 -21.99 8.06 35.23
N ALA A 67 -22.16 7.13 34.29
CA ALA A 67 -21.11 6.71 33.38
C ALA A 67 -20.83 7.79 32.31
N PRO A 68 -19.64 7.82 31.69
CA PRO A 68 -19.34 8.74 30.58
C PRO A 68 -20.28 8.60 29.36
N SER A 69 -21.00 7.48 29.24
CA SER A 69 -22.04 7.25 28.22
C SER A 69 -23.32 8.05 28.47
N GLY A 70 -23.45 8.71 29.63
CA GLY A 70 -24.69 9.33 30.11
C GLY A 70 -25.59 8.38 30.89
N ARG A 71 -25.27 7.07 30.94
CA ARG A 71 -26.03 6.09 31.71
C ARG A 71 -25.97 6.39 33.20
N ILE A 72 -27.13 6.46 33.84
CA ILE A 72 -27.27 6.67 35.29
C ILE A 72 -27.65 5.34 35.93
N THR A 73 -26.94 4.96 36.98
CA THR A 73 -27.21 3.75 37.77
C THR A 73 -27.40 4.16 39.22
N ALA A 74 -28.48 3.68 39.85
CA ALA A 74 -28.68 3.83 41.29
C ALA A 74 -28.49 2.49 42.00
N TYR A 75 -27.95 2.55 43.20
CA TYR A 75 -27.77 1.44 44.13
C TYR A 75 -28.52 1.78 45.41
N TRP A 76 -29.30 0.83 45.92
CA TRP A 76 -30.13 1.03 47.11
C TRP A 76 -30.18 -0.25 47.93
N PHE A 77 -30.61 -0.12 49.19
CA PHE A 77 -31.04 -1.25 50.00
C PHE A 77 -32.53 -1.14 50.29
N ASP A 78 -33.24 -2.26 50.11
CA ASP A 78 -34.62 -2.40 50.55
C ASP A 78 -34.70 -3.51 51.59
N GLN A 79 -34.99 -3.14 52.83
CA GLN A 79 -35.06 -4.06 53.98
C GLN A 79 -33.85 -5.02 54.11
N GLY A 80 -32.65 -4.52 53.81
CA GLY A 80 -31.40 -5.30 53.85
C GLY A 80 -31.08 -6.09 52.58
N THR A 81 -31.91 -6.00 51.53
CA THR A 81 -31.61 -6.59 50.21
C THR A 81 -30.99 -5.53 49.30
N PRO A 82 -29.79 -5.76 48.75
CA PRO A 82 -29.17 -4.82 47.81
C PRO A 82 -29.88 -4.86 46.46
N GLY A 83 -30.21 -3.68 45.93
CA GLY A 83 -30.79 -3.47 44.62
C GLY A 83 -29.93 -2.53 43.77
N ALA A 84 -29.93 -2.74 42.45
CA ALA A 84 -29.27 -1.86 41.51
C ALA A 84 -29.97 -1.86 40.15
N ALA A 85 -30.19 -0.67 39.57
CA ALA A 85 -30.84 -0.52 38.28
C ALA A 85 -30.26 0.68 37.50
N VAL A 86 -30.29 0.56 36.17
CA VAL A 86 -30.13 1.70 35.28
C VAL A 86 -31.40 2.53 35.36
N ILE A 87 -31.27 3.81 35.67
CA ILE A 87 -32.38 4.71 35.95
C ILE A 87 -32.76 5.50 34.69
N ASP A 88 -34.06 5.65 34.47
CA ASP A 88 -34.59 6.68 33.59
C ASP A 88 -34.62 8.03 34.33
N PRO A 89 -33.77 9.01 33.97
CA PRO A 89 -33.67 10.29 34.68
C PRO A 89 -34.95 11.13 34.59
N ALA A 90 -35.82 10.89 33.60
CA ALA A 90 -37.10 11.59 33.51
C ALA A 90 -38.05 11.19 34.65
N THR A 91 -38.02 9.92 35.06
CA THR A 91 -39.01 9.34 36.00
C THR A 91 -38.42 8.93 37.35
N GLY A 92 -37.09 8.73 37.44
CA GLY A 92 -36.42 8.17 38.62
C GLY A 92 -36.56 6.65 38.76
N GLN A 93 -37.27 5.99 37.83
CA GLN A 93 -37.56 4.55 37.87
C GLN A 93 -36.49 3.72 37.17
N GLY A 94 -36.34 2.45 37.58
CA GLY A 94 -35.46 1.49 36.94
C GLY A 94 -35.92 1.14 35.52
N ALA A 95 -35.08 1.42 34.52
CA ALA A 95 -35.30 1.11 33.12
C ALA A 95 -34.66 -0.21 32.66
N ALA A 96 -33.54 -0.62 33.28
CA ALA A 96 -32.85 -1.86 32.96
C ALA A 96 -32.00 -2.37 34.15
N SER A 97 -31.52 -3.62 34.06
CA SER A 97 -30.58 -4.17 35.06
C SER A 97 -29.25 -3.40 35.07
N ALA A 98 -28.72 -3.15 36.26
CA ALA A 98 -27.39 -2.58 36.46
C ALA A 98 -26.25 -3.59 36.22
N ASP A 99 -26.57 -4.87 36.01
CA ASP A 99 -25.57 -5.93 35.88
C ASP A 99 -24.63 -5.70 34.69
N PRO A 100 -23.31 -5.82 34.88
CA PRO A 100 -22.37 -5.62 33.79
C PRO A 100 -22.51 -6.73 32.75
N ASN A 101 -22.51 -6.35 31.47
CA ASN A 101 -22.60 -7.28 30.35
C ASN A 101 -21.50 -8.37 30.44
N GLN A 102 -21.91 -9.64 30.52
CA GLN A 102 -20.98 -10.77 30.73
C GLN A 102 -19.98 -10.89 29.57
N THR A 103 -20.43 -10.68 28.33
CA THR A 103 -19.57 -10.69 27.13
C THR A 103 -18.56 -9.56 27.18
N GLN A 104 -18.97 -8.36 27.59
CA GLN A 104 -18.06 -7.22 27.76
C GLN A 104 -17.01 -7.50 28.82
N ARG A 105 -17.40 -8.07 29.97
CA ARG A 105 -16.46 -8.47 31.03
C ARG A 105 -15.45 -9.50 30.54
N TRP A 106 -15.92 -10.53 29.85
CA TRP A 106 -15.06 -11.56 29.27
C TRP A 106 -14.05 -10.96 28.27
N LEU A 107 -14.52 -10.11 27.35
CA LEU A 107 -13.67 -9.43 26.38
C LEU A 107 -12.66 -8.48 27.04
N THR A 108 -13.07 -7.77 28.10
CA THR A 108 -12.20 -6.88 28.86
C THR A 108 -11.08 -7.67 29.52
N ASN A 109 -11.38 -8.81 30.13
CA ASN A 109 -10.36 -9.67 30.73
C ASN A 109 -9.39 -10.26 29.71
N LEU A 110 -9.89 -10.66 28.54
CA LEU A 110 -9.05 -11.08 27.41
C LEU A 110 -8.13 -9.94 26.95
N HIS A 111 -8.67 -8.74 26.71
CA HIS A 111 -7.92 -7.60 26.18
C HIS A 111 -6.91 -7.04 27.19
N ARG A 112 -7.26 -7.03 28.48
CA ARG A 112 -6.41 -6.45 29.54
C ARG A 112 -5.34 -7.42 30.02
N SER A 113 -5.61 -8.72 30.02
CA SER A 113 -4.77 -9.67 30.75
C SER A 113 -4.71 -11.08 30.14
N LEU A 114 -5.38 -11.38 29.02
CA LEU A 114 -5.47 -12.76 28.51
C LEU A 114 -5.94 -13.80 29.55
N PHE A 115 -6.66 -13.38 30.59
CA PHE A 115 -7.01 -14.22 31.74
C PHE A 115 -5.81 -14.72 32.59
N LEU A 116 -4.65 -14.06 32.49
CA LEU A 116 -3.39 -14.45 33.15
C LEU A 116 -2.96 -13.46 34.25
N GLY A 117 -3.88 -12.65 34.77
CA GLY A 117 -3.58 -11.67 35.82
C GLY A 117 -2.47 -10.69 35.40
N ASP A 118 -1.53 -10.42 36.30
CA ASP A 118 -0.46 -9.44 36.05
C ASP A 118 0.56 -9.89 34.99
N GLY A 119 0.86 -11.19 34.90
CA GLY A 119 1.69 -11.73 33.80
C GLY A 119 1.06 -11.47 32.44
N GLY A 120 -0.27 -11.57 32.38
CA GLY A 120 -1.07 -11.19 31.23
C GLY A 120 -1.03 -9.71 30.89
N ARG A 121 -1.13 -8.84 31.90
CA ARG A 121 -1.05 -7.37 31.71
C ARG A 121 0.32 -6.96 31.16
N ILE A 122 1.40 -7.57 31.64
CA ILE A 122 2.75 -7.37 31.11
C ILE A 122 2.83 -7.84 29.65
N ALA A 123 2.27 -9.01 29.32
CA ALA A 123 2.21 -9.49 27.93
C ALA A 123 1.45 -8.52 27.01
N MET A 124 0.32 -7.97 27.46
CA MET A 124 -0.44 -6.94 26.73
C MET A 124 0.40 -5.66 26.53
N ALA A 125 1.13 -5.21 27.55
CA ALA A 125 2.03 -4.07 27.42
C ALA A 125 3.17 -4.32 26.42
N VAL A 126 3.78 -5.51 26.43
CA VAL A 126 4.78 -5.89 25.41
C VAL A 126 4.17 -5.88 24.00
N GLY A 127 2.93 -6.38 23.86
CA GLY A 127 2.18 -6.32 22.61
C GLY A 127 1.93 -4.88 22.14
N ALA A 128 1.52 -3.99 23.05
CA ALA A 128 1.32 -2.57 22.77
C ALA A 128 2.63 -1.87 22.37
N ALA A 129 3.73 -2.11 23.08
CA ALA A 129 5.05 -1.57 22.73
C ALA A 129 5.53 -2.07 21.35
N ALA A 130 5.32 -3.35 21.04
CA ALA A 130 5.62 -3.90 19.72
C ALA A 130 4.78 -3.23 18.62
N MET A 131 3.48 -3.03 18.86
CA MET A 131 2.57 -2.34 17.94
C MET A 131 3.00 -0.88 17.70
N LEU A 132 3.42 -0.17 18.75
CA LEU A 132 3.93 1.20 18.64
C LEU A 132 5.21 1.26 17.78
N GLY A 133 6.18 0.38 18.05
CA GLY A 133 7.41 0.28 17.27
C GLY A 133 7.17 -0.11 15.81
N LEU A 134 6.23 -1.03 15.55
CA LEU A 134 5.82 -1.40 14.19
C LEU A 134 5.14 -0.24 13.47
N SER A 135 4.33 0.55 14.16
CA SER A 135 3.67 1.73 13.62
C SER A 135 4.68 2.78 13.16
N PHE A 136 5.62 3.17 14.03
CA PHE A 136 6.68 4.13 13.67
C PHE A 136 7.58 3.64 12.53
N SER A 137 8.02 2.38 12.59
CA SER A 137 8.83 1.80 11.52
C SER A 137 8.05 1.69 10.20
N GLY A 138 6.74 1.43 10.26
CA GLY A 138 5.83 1.44 9.11
C GLY A 138 5.78 2.82 8.44
N VAL A 139 5.56 3.90 9.21
CA VAL A 139 5.57 5.28 8.70
C VAL A 139 6.89 5.60 7.99
N LEU A 140 8.03 5.24 8.60
CA LEU A 140 9.35 5.48 8.02
C LEU A 140 9.59 4.68 6.72
N LEU A 141 8.99 3.50 6.58
CA LEU A 141 9.05 2.71 5.36
C LEU A 141 8.14 3.27 4.25
N ILE A 142 6.95 3.74 4.61
CA ILE A 142 5.98 4.32 3.68
C ILE A 142 6.55 5.61 3.09
N THR A 143 7.00 6.54 3.94
CA THR A 143 7.61 7.82 3.53
C THR A 143 8.75 7.62 2.53
N ARG A 144 9.65 6.66 2.80
CA ARG A 144 10.74 6.32 1.87
C ARG A 144 10.26 5.72 0.58
N ARG A 145 9.20 4.91 0.60
CA ARG A 145 8.66 4.28 -0.62
C ARG A 145 7.94 5.26 -1.54
N VAL A 146 7.35 6.32 -0.98
CA VAL A 146 6.65 7.36 -1.77
C VAL A 146 7.53 8.54 -2.16
N GLY A 147 8.81 8.55 -1.76
CA GLY A 147 9.73 9.65 -2.06
C GLY A 147 9.51 10.90 -1.20
N GLY A 148 9.03 10.75 0.04
CA GLY A 148 8.91 11.84 1.01
C GLY A 148 7.49 12.11 1.53
N TRP A 149 7.38 12.91 2.60
CA TRP A 149 6.10 13.18 3.29
C TRP A 149 5.05 13.87 2.41
N ARG A 150 5.48 14.73 1.48
CA ARG A 150 4.57 15.44 0.55
C ARG A 150 3.82 14.49 -0.38
N ASN A 151 4.33 13.28 -0.56
CA ASN A 151 3.79 12.27 -1.46
C ASN A 151 2.99 11.17 -0.73
N TRP A 152 2.56 11.43 0.52
CA TRP A 152 1.90 10.41 1.37
C TRP A 152 0.72 9.71 0.70
N PHE A 153 -0.11 10.43 -0.06
CA PHE A 153 -1.29 9.91 -0.75
C PHE A 153 -1.07 9.55 -2.23
N THR A 154 0.20 9.46 -2.67
CA THR A 154 0.49 9.05 -4.05
C THR A 154 0.08 7.61 -4.31
N ARG A 155 -0.35 7.34 -5.55
CA ARG A 155 -0.78 6.01 -6.00
C ARG A 155 0.39 5.04 -6.02
N LEU A 156 0.26 3.97 -5.25
CA LEU A 156 1.28 2.93 -5.18
C LEU A 156 1.25 2.01 -6.40
N ARG A 157 2.44 1.74 -6.95
CA ARG A 157 2.68 0.72 -7.99
C ARG A 157 3.24 -0.57 -7.35
N GLY A 158 2.98 -1.71 -7.98
CA GLY A 158 3.50 -3.02 -7.59
C GLY A 158 2.45 -4.07 -7.21
N PRO A 159 2.88 -5.24 -6.68
CA PRO A 159 2.02 -6.37 -6.34
C PRO A 159 0.87 -6.00 -5.39
N LEU A 160 -0.29 -6.63 -5.55
CA LEU A 160 -1.51 -6.31 -4.80
C LEU A 160 -1.30 -6.35 -3.28
N ALA A 161 -0.71 -7.43 -2.75
CA ALA A 161 -0.49 -7.59 -1.31
C ALA A 161 0.37 -6.46 -0.73
N GLY A 162 1.45 -6.09 -1.42
CA GLY A 162 2.33 -5.01 -0.99
C GLY A 162 1.72 -3.61 -1.13
N ARG A 163 0.70 -3.42 -1.96
CA ARG A 163 -0.09 -2.18 -2.01
C ARG A 163 -1.10 -2.13 -0.89
N LEU A 164 -1.89 -3.19 -0.72
CA LEU A 164 -2.92 -3.28 0.32
C LEU A 164 -2.31 -3.10 1.72
N HIS A 165 -1.16 -3.73 2.00
CA HIS A 165 -0.44 -3.58 3.26
C HIS A 165 -0.16 -2.11 3.60
N ILE A 166 0.24 -1.31 2.60
CA ILE A 166 0.57 0.10 2.83
C ILE A 166 -0.68 0.96 2.91
N GLU A 167 -1.66 0.76 2.03
CA GLU A 167 -2.87 1.60 2.05
C GLU A 167 -3.63 1.43 3.36
N ILE A 168 -3.72 0.20 3.88
CA ILE A 168 -4.29 -0.04 5.21
C ILE A 168 -3.43 0.62 6.29
N ALA A 169 -2.10 0.45 6.24
CA ALA A 169 -1.20 1.05 7.22
C ALA A 169 -1.31 2.58 7.26
N ARG A 170 -1.41 3.26 6.12
CA ARG A 170 -1.52 4.73 6.04
C ARG A 170 -2.69 5.29 6.84
N ILE A 171 -3.81 4.56 6.84
CA ILE A 171 -5.04 4.97 7.51
C ILE A 171 -5.00 4.52 8.96
N ALA A 172 -4.63 3.26 9.22
CA ALA A 172 -4.67 2.68 10.55
C ALA A 172 -3.62 3.26 11.51
N VAL A 173 -2.48 3.75 11.00
CA VAL A 173 -1.32 4.08 11.84
C VAL A 173 -1.60 5.14 12.91
N VAL A 174 -2.44 6.13 12.62
CA VAL A 174 -2.80 7.18 13.59
C VAL A 174 -3.53 6.56 14.79
N GLY A 175 -4.54 5.73 14.52
CA GLY A 175 -5.27 5.02 15.57
C GLY A 175 -4.39 4.04 16.33
N LEU A 176 -3.53 3.29 15.63
CA LEU A 176 -2.64 2.31 16.28
C LEU A 176 -1.61 2.97 17.19
N VAL A 177 -1.03 4.11 16.80
CA VAL A 177 -0.12 4.88 17.66
C VAL A 177 -0.86 5.39 18.89
N LEU A 178 -2.06 5.96 18.71
CA LEU A 178 -2.87 6.45 19.82
C LEU A 178 -3.22 5.31 20.80
N SER A 179 -3.83 4.22 20.30
CA SER A 179 -4.27 3.09 21.12
C SER A 179 -3.13 2.37 21.83
N SER A 180 -1.97 2.20 21.17
CA SER A 180 -0.80 1.58 21.82
C SER A 180 -0.18 2.47 22.89
N THR A 181 -0.12 3.79 22.65
CA THR A 181 0.40 4.74 23.64
C THR A 181 -0.50 4.79 24.87
N THR A 182 -1.82 4.86 24.68
CA THR A 182 -2.78 4.86 25.80
C THR A 182 -2.81 3.53 26.54
N ALA A 183 -2.64 2.39 25.86
CA ALA A 183 -2.52 1.07 26.51
C ALA A 183 -1.30 0.98 27.44
N LEU A 184 -0.15 1.48 26.97
CA LEU A 184 1.09 1.51 27.76
C LEU A 184 0.92 2.40 29.00
N TRP A 185 0.28 3.55 28.85
CA TRP A 185 -0.05 4.41 29.98
C TRP A 185 -0.95 3.72 31.00
N MET A 186 -2.05 3.09 30.55
CA MET A 186 -2.97 2.38 31.46
C MET A 186 -2.31 1.21 32.18
N THR A 187 -1.32 0.58 31.56
CA THR A 187 -0.53 -0.45 32.25
C THR A 187 0.42 0.19 33.25
N ALA A 188 1.08 1.30 32.92
CA ALA A 188 1.93 2.04 33.85
C ALA A 188 1.15 2.52 35.08
N SER A 189 -0.09 3.02 34.90
CA SER A 189 -0.96 3.40 36.01
C SER A 189 -1.41 2.20 36.84
N THR A 190 -1.63 1.03 36.22
CA THR A 190 -2.01 -0.19 36.95
C THR A 190 -0.90 -0.72 37.87
N PHE A 191 0.36 -0.40 37.56
CA PHE A 191 1.53 -0.76 38.36
C PHE A 191 2.06 0.40 39.22
N ASP A 192 1.23 1.42 39.46
CA ASP A 192 1.55 2.60 40.28
C ASP A 192 2.85 3.32 39.88
N LEU A 193 3.21 3.27 38.59
CA LEU A 193 4.40 3.95 38.05
C LEU A 193 4.15 5.45 37.80
N LEU A 194 2.92 5.92 38.04
CA LEU A 194 2.46 7.27 37.76
C LEU A 194 1.85 7.89 39.04
N PRO A 195 1.96 9.22 39.24
CA PRO A 195 1.40 9.89 40.43
C PRO A 195 -0.11 9.65 40.59
N GLY A 196 -0.59 9.45 41.82
CA GLY A 196 -2.03 9.48 42.15
C GLY A 196 -2.52 10.90 42.43
N GLY A 197 -3.82 11.13 42.41
CA GLY A 197 -4.41 12.37 42.93
C GLY A 197 -4.96 12.22 44.34
N GLY A 198 -5.42 13.35 44.90
CA GLY A 198 -5.77 13.49 46.31
C GLY A 198 -7.29 13.48 46.53
N VAL A 199 -7.74 12.71 47.51
CA VAL A 199 -9.11 12.78 48.05
C VAL A 199 -9.15 13.90 49.11
N PRO A 200 -10.24 14.70 49.22
CA PRO A 200 -10.36 15.66 50.31
C PRO A 200 -10.20 14.97 51.66
N ALA A 201 -9.58 15.66 52.63
CA ALA A 201 -9.57 15.16 54.00
C ALA A 201 -11.01 15.10 54.54
N MET A 202 -11.35 14.04 55.29
CA MET A 202 -12.67 13.94 55.92
C MET A 202 -12.90 15.15 56.85
N PRO A 203 -14.08 15.78 56.79
CA PRO A 203 -14.38 16.93 57.62
C PRO A 203 -14.39 16.54 59.11
N VAL A 204 -13.87 17.42 59.96
CA VAL A 204 -13.80 17.21 61.42
C VAL A 204 -15.03 17.79 62.13
N GLU A 205 -15.72 18.74 61.51
CA GLU A 205 -16.94 19.37 62.01
C GLU A 205 -18.11 19.11 61.05
N VAL A 206 -19.18 18.52 61.58
CA VAL A 206 -20.46 18.23 60.90
C VAL A 206 -21.59 18.68 61.83
N SER A 207 -22.75 19.06 61.27
CA SER A 207 -23.85 19.63 62.04
C SER A 207 -24.45 18.67 63.08
N GLY A 208 -24.37 17.36 62.85
CA GLY A 208 -25.02 16.34 63.70
C GLY A 208 -26.54 16.31 63.55
N GLU A 209 -27.10 17.06 62.61
CA GLU A 209 -28.51 17.07 62.24
C GLU A 209 -28.73 16.20 61.00
N ALA A 210 -29.88 15.55 60.91
CA ALA A 210 -30.24 14.68 59.79
C ALA A 210 -31.48 15.20 59.06
N ALA A 211 -31.61 14.82 57.78
CA ALA A 211 -32.80 14.99 56.93
C ALA A 211 -32.93 16.29 56.11
N PHE A 212 -31.83 16.93 55.72
CA PHE A 212 -31.90 17.92 54.64
C PHE A 212 -32.18 17.24 53.29
N ALA A 213 -33.21 17.69 52.57
CA ALA A 213 -33.60 17.09 51.30
C ALA A 213 -32.52 17.36 50.22
N PRO A 214 -32.01 16.33 49.50
CA PRO A 214 -31.00 16.52 48.46
C PRO A 214 -31.40 17.55 47.40
N GLY A 215 -32.69 17.62 47.03
CA GLY A 215 -33.25 18.59 46.10
C GLY A 215 -33.10 20.06 46.47
N GLN A 216 -32.80 20.36 47.73
CA GLN A 216 -32.66 21.72 48.25
C GLN A 216 -31.20 22.10 48.50
N MET A 217 -30.25 21.17 48.32
CA MET A 217 -28.84 21.42 48.62
C MET A 217 -28.24 22.37 47.58
N PRO A 218 -27.69 23.54 47.97
CA PRO A 218 -27.25 24.56 47.02
C PRO A 218 -26.30 24.02 45.95
N LEU A 219 -25.30 23.23 46.34
CA LEU A 219 -24.34 22.67 45.40
C LEU A 219 -24.99 21.66 44.42
N LEU A 220 -25.94 20.84 44.89
CA LEU A 220 -26.63 19.86 44.02
C LEU A 220 -27.61 20.53 43.06
N VAL A 221 -28.18 21.67 43.44
CA VAL A 221 -29.04 22.51 42.59
C VAL A 221 -28.22 23.21 41.51
N GLU A 222 -27.03 23.69 41.85
CA GLU A 222 -26.14 24.36 40.89
C GLU A 222 -25.41 23.38 39.96
N THR A 223 -25.22 22.12 40.38
CA THR A 223 -24.49 21.11 39.60
C THR A 223 -25.38 20.48 38.53
N PRO A 224 -25.05 20.62 37.24
CA PRO A 224 -25.70 19.90 36.16
C PRO A 224 -25.46 18.38 36.22
N VAL A 225 -26.45 17.57 35.82
CA VAL A 225 -26.31 16.09 35.79
C VAL A 225 -25.21 15.63 34.84
N ASP A 226 -24.85 16.39 33.81
CA ASP A 226 -23.78 16.03 32.89
C ASP A 226 -22.37 16.13 33.50
N GLU A 227 -22.20 16.94 34.54
CA GLU A 227 -20.97 17.05 35.34
C GLU A 227 -20.88 15.95 36.42
N LEU A 228 -22.00 15.32 36.79
CA LEU A 228 -22.03 14.26 37.81
C LEU A 228 -21.22 13.03 37.39
N ARG A 229 -20.41 12.52 38.33
CA ARG A 229 -19.78 11.19 38.27
C ARG A 229 -20.40 10.24 39.29
N GLU A 230 -20.52 10.70 40.52
CA GLU A 230 -21.00 9.90 41.65
C GLU A 230 -21.61 10.83 42.70
N LEU A 231 -22.77 10.47 43.23
CA LEU A 231 -23.35 11.04 44.44
C LEU A 231 -23.57 9.88 45.41
N SER A 232 -22.91 9.92 46.56
CA SER A 232 -23.09 8.95 47.64
C SER A 232 -23.85 9.58 48.79
N PHE A 233 -24.82 8.84 49.31
CA PHE A 233 -25.70 9.25 50.39
C PHE A 233 -25.11 8.80 51.74
N PRO A 234 -25.35 9.56 52.82
CA PRO A 234 -24.91 9.18 54.16
C PRO A 234 -25.65 7.93 54.65
N TYR A 235 -25.00 7.18 55.53
CA TYR A 235 -25.55 5.95 56.10
C TYR A 235 -26.79 6.23 56.95
N PRO A 236 -27.90 5.48 56.76
CA PRO A 236 -29.11 5.69 57.55
C PRO A 236 -28.87 5.55 59.05
N GLY A 237 -29.13 6.61 59.81
CA GLY A 237 -28.98 6.64 61.27
C GLY A 237 -27.61 7.10 61.78
N ASP A 238 -26.67 7.43 60.89
CA ASP A 238 -25.42 8.10 61.25
C ASP A 238 -25.52 9.60 60.92
N ALA A 239 -25.74 10.43 61.93
CA ALA A 239 -25.84 11.88 61.76
C ALA A 239 -24.47 12.58 61.57
N THR A 240 -23.38 11.81 61.63
CA THR A 240 -22.02 12.33 61.39
C THR A 240 -21.52 12.06 59.98
N ASP A 241 -22.24 11.25 59.21
CA ASP A 241 -21.89 10.94 57.83
C ASP A 241 -22.29 12.08 56.88
N VAL A 242 -21.68 12.10 55.70
CA VAL A 242 -21.78 13.21 54.75
C VAL A 242 -22.17 12.74 53.36
N PHE A 243 -22.85 13.61 52.63
CA PHE A 243 -23.02 13.40 51.20
C PHE A 243 -21.67 13.61 50.50
N THR A 244 -21.31 12.68 49.61
CA THR A 244 -20.10 12.81 48.79
C THR A 244 -20.50 13.05 47.34
N LEU A 245 -20.14 14.22 46.80
CA LEU A 245 -20.34 14.57 45.40
C LEU A 245 -19.02 14.49 44.64
N LYS A 246 -18.97 13.68 43.58
CA LYS A 246 -17.87 13.67 42.61
C LYS A 246 -18.37 14.19 41.27
N THR A 247 -17.64 15.16 40.73
CA THR A 247 -17.88 15.79 39.42
C THR A 247 -16.67 15.58 38.51
N ASP A 248 -16.72 16.12 37.28
CA ASP A 248 -15.54 16.21 36.40
C ASP A 248 -14.54 17.31 36.82
N GLN A 249 -14.93 18.19 37.75
CA GLN A 249 -14.07 19.25 38.30
C GLN A 249 -13.38 18.85 39.61
N GLY A 250 -14.02 18.02 40.44
CA GLY A 250 -13.54 17.76 41.80
C GLY A 250 -14.43 16.84 42.61
N THR A 251 -14.01 16.58 43.85
CA THR A 251 -14.77 15.86 44.86
C THR A 251 -15.05 16.78 46.04
N GLY A 252 -16.28 16.76 46.55
CA GLY A 252 -16.66 17.51 47.74
C GLY A 252 -17.56 16.75 48.70
N TYR A 253 -17.55 17.20 49.95
CA TYR A 253 -18.40 16.70 51.03
C TYR A 253 -19.46 17.73 51.41
N LEU A 254 -20.71 17.29 51.53
CA LEU A 254 -21.86 18.12 51.87
C LEU A 254 -22.48 17.64 53.19
N ASP A 255 -22.81 18.59 54.05
CA ASP A 255 -23.41 18.33 55.35
C ASP A 255 -24.85 17.81 55.22
N GLN A 256 -25.17 16.71 55.93
CA GLN A 256 -26.48 16.05 55.84
C GLN A 256 -27.64 16.87 56.47
N GLY A 257 -27.35 17.76 57.42
CA GLY A 257 -28.35 18.54 58.15
C GLY A 257 -28.62 19.92 57.54
N THR A 258 -27.59 20.55 56.97
CA THR A 258 -27.65 21.92 56.46
C THR A 258 -27.51 22.03 54.93
N GLY A 259 -27.02 20.98 54.26
CA GLY A 259 -26.71 21.00 52.83
C GLY A 259 -25.49 21.86 52.46
N ALA A 260 -24.73 22.34 53.44
CA ALA A 260 -23.56 23.19 53.21
C ALA A 260 -22.35 22.39 52.70
N LEU A 261 -21.52 23.03 51.86
CA LEU A 261 -20.25 22.47 51.41
C LEU A 261 -19.21 22.51 52.54
N LEU A 262 -18.74 21.34 52.96
CA LEU A 262 -17.77 21.17 54.05
C LEU A 262 -16.33 21.19 53.56
N ALA A 263 -16.06 20.53 52.42
CA ALA A 263 -14.74 20.49 51.80
C ALA A 263 -14.86 20.25 50.30
N TRP A 264 -13.92 20.78 49.52
CA TRP A 264 -13.80 20.57 48.08
C TRP A 264 -12.33 20.42 47.69
N THR A 265 -12.04 19.44 46.84
CA THR A 265 -10.73 19.26 46.21
C THR A 265 -10.91 19.14 44.71
N ASP A 266 -10.24 20.04 43.97
CA ASP A 266 -10.21 20.00 42.51
C ASP A 266 -9.45 18.77 41.99
N LEU A 267 -9.88 18.25 40.84
CA LEU A 267 -9.19 17.16 40.15
C LEU A 267 -7.76 17.59 39.79
N ALA A 268 -6.78 16.82 40.26
CA ALA A 268 -5.38 17.07 39.98
C ALA A 268 -5.11 17.01 38.46
N GLY A 269 -4.14 17.79 37.98
CA GLY A 269 -3.81 17.80 36.54
C GLY A 269 -3.46 16.42 35.97
N TRP A 270 -2.88 15.54 36.80
CA TRP A 270 -2.53 14.18 36.42
C TRP A 270 -3.74 13.23 36.30
N GLU A 271 -4.75 13.42 37.15
CA GLU A 271 -6.00 12.65 37.08
C GLU A 271 -6.76 12.99 35.81
N ARG A 272 -6.85 14.28 35.44
CA ARG A 272 -7.46 14.70 34.16
C ARG A 272 -6.79 14.07 32.95
N VAL A 273 -5.46 13.99 32.95
CA VAL A 273 -4.71 13.31 31.88
C VAL A 273 -5.05 11.82 31.86
N SER A 274 -5.10 11.18 33.03
CA SER A 274 -5.41 9.74 33.14
C SER A 274 -6.85 9.42 32.72
N GLU A 275 -7.83 10.25 33.08
CA GLU A 275 -9.21 10.14 32.60
C GLU A 275 -9.32 10.33 31.09
N THR A 276 -8.60 11.33 30.54
CA THR A 276 -8.54 11.56 29.10
C THR A 276 -7.97 10.34 28.38
N ILE A 277 -6.89 9.75 28.91
CA ILE A 277 -6.27 8.55 28.33
C ILE A 277 -7.20 7.34 28.41
N TYR A 278 -7.90 7.18 29.53
CA TYR A 278 -8.88 6.13 29.71
C TYR A 278 -10.05 6.28 28.71
N MET A 279 -10.55 7.50 28.50
CA MET A 279 -11.55 7.81 27.47
C MET A 279 -11.03 7.49 26.06
N LEU A 280 -9.81 7.94 25.71
CA LEU A 280 -9.22 7.72 24.40
C LEU A 280 -8.97 6.23 24.11
N HIS A 281 -8.65 5.43 25.12
CA HIS A 281 -8.41 4.00 24.98
C HIS A 281 -9.69 3.17 24.92
N THR A 282 -10.62 3.42 25.84
CA THR A 282 -11.85 2.62 25.98
C THR A 282 -12.99 3.10 25.08
N GLY A 283 -12.93 4.35 24.59
CA GLY A 283 -14.01 5.01 23.88
C GLY A 283 -15.19 5.43 24.77
N GLN A 284 -15.10 5.26 26.09
CA GLN A 284 -16.14 5.69 27.03
C GLN A 284 -16.24 7.21 27.07
N GLY A 285 -17.41 7.77 26.75
CA GLY A 285 -17.60 9.23 26.59
C GLY A 285 -17.29 9.76 25.19
N ALA A 286 -16.67 8.95 24.32
CA ALA A 286 -16.35 9.30 22.94
C ALA A 286 -16.65 8.13 21.98
N ALA A 287 -17.90 7.66 21.98
CA ALA A 287 -18.30 6.46 21.24
C ALA A 287 -17.94 6.46 19.74
N THR A 288 -18.08 7.61 19.07
CA THR A 288 -17.69 7.75 17.66
C THR A 288 -16.19 7.56 17.45
N LEU A 289 -15.37 8.16 18.32
CA LEU A 289 -13.93 7.96 18.33
C LEU A 289 -13.59 6.49 18.59
N GLY A 290 -14.24 5.87 19.57
CA GLY A 290 -14.10 4.44 19.88
C GLY A 290 -14.30 3.57 18.64
N LEU A 291 -15.41 3.74 17.92
CA LEU A 291 -15.71 3.00 16.69
C LEU A 291 -14.65 3.23 15.59
N VAL A 292 -14.17 4.47 15.42
CA VAL A 292 -13.12 4.80 14.46
C VAL A 292 -11.81 4.08 14.82
N LEU A 293 -11.41 4.11 16.10
CA LEU A 293 -10.23 3.40 16.58
C LEU A 293 -10.37 1.88 16.46
N GLY A 294 -11.56 1.33 16.72
CA GLY A 294 -11.87 -0.07 16.52
C GLY A 294 -11.74 -0.49 15.05
N LEU A 295 -12.25 0.32 14.11
CA LEU A 295 -12.08 0.07 12.68
C LEU A 295 -10.61 0.14 12.23
N MET A 296 -9.84 1.11 12.76
CA MET A 296 -8.40 1.19 12.50
C MET A 296 -7.65 -0.02 13.06
N ALA A 297 -8.04 -0.52 14.23
CA ALA A 297 -7.48 -1.73 14.84
C ALA A 297 -7.71 -2.98 13.97
N LEU A 298 -8.88 -3.11 13.32
CA LEU A 298 -9.14 -4.18 12.33
C LEU A 298 -8.21 -4.15 11.11
N GLY A 299 -7.46 -3.06 10.91
CA GLY A 299 -6.37 -3.02 9.94
C GLY A 299 -5.22 -3.98 10.26
N VAL A 300 -4.97 -4.30 11.54
CA VAL A 300 -3.85 -5.15 11.97
C VAL A 300 -3.93 -6.58 11.43
N PRO A 301 -5.04 -7.34 11.56
CA PRO A 301 -5.14 -8.67 10.97
C PRO A 301 -4.90 -8.67 9.45
N ALA A 302 -5.47 -7.69 8.74
CA ALA A 302 -5.29 -7.56 7.29
C ALA A 302 -3.84 -7.22 6.92
N MET A 303 -3.18 -6.34 7.68
CA MET A 303 -1.75 -6.05 7.52
C MET A 303 -0.89 -7.27 7.87
N GLY A 304 -1.28 -8.06 8.85
CA GLY A 304 -0.63 -9.33 9.21
C GLY A 304 -0.63 -10.32 8.06
N VAL A 305 -1.81 -10.61 7.49
CA VAL A 305 -1.96 -11.51 6.34
C VAL A 305 -1.16 -10.99 5.14
N THR A 306 -1.32 -9.72 4.78
CA THR A 306 -0.59 -9.14 3.64
C THR A 306 0.92 -9.11 3.88
N GLY A 307 1.37 -8.89 5.12
CA GLY A 307 2.77 -8.93 5.53
C GLY A 307 3.38 -10.33 5.38
N VAL A 308 2.66 -11.38 5.79
CA VAL A 308 3.07 -12.79 5.59
C VAL A 308 3.14 -13.13 4.10
N VAL A 309 2.16 -12.70 3.29
CA VAL A 309 2.19 -12.92 1.83
C VAL A 309 3.40 -12.25 1.18
N VAL A 310 3.69 -10.99 1.53
CA VAL A 310 4.88 -10.27 1.04
C VAL A 310 6.17 -10.96 1.49
N TRP A 311 6.20 -11.46 2.72
CA TRP A 311 7.35 -12.21 3.26
C TRP A 311 7.60 -13.53 2.54
N LEU A 312 6.54 -14.30 2.25
CA LEU A 312 6.60 -15.55 1.49
C LEU A 312 7.04 -15.29 0.05
N ALA A 313 6.50 -14.26 -0.60
CA ALA A 313 6.90 -13.85 -1.94
C ALA A 313 8.40 -13.52 -2.01
N GLY A 314 8.89 -12.68 -1.09
CA GLY A 314 10.32 -12.33 -1.02
C GLY A 314 11.25 -13.49 -0.67
N ARG A 315 10.76 -14.59 -0.08
CA ARG A 315 11.53 -15.84 0.10
C ARG A 315 11.62 -16.67 -1.17
N ARG A 316 10.56 -16.66 -2.00
CA ARG A 316 10.50 -17.41 -3.28
C ARG A 316 11.31 -16.75 -4.39
N GLU A 317 11.56 -15.44 -4.28
CA GLU A 317 12.27 -14.65 -5.28
C GLU A 317 13.80 -14.86 -5.32
N ARG A 318 14.41 -15.49 -4.30
CA ARG A 318 15.82 -15.91 -4.38
C ARG A 318 15.94 -17.36 -4.87
N PRO A 319 16.45 -17.62 -6.08
CA PRO A 319 16.74 -18.96 -6.53
C PRO A 319 17.76 -19.63 -5.61
N ARG A 320 17.55 -20.91 -5.32
CA ARG A 320 18.49 -21.71 -4.54
C ARG A 320 19.65 -22.12 -5.43
N ILE A 321 20.78 -21.43 -5.30
CA ILE A 321 22.02 -21.73 -6.04
C ILE A 321 22.65 -23.00 -5.45
N ARG A 322 22.58 -24.11 -6.20
CA ARG A 322 23.23 -25.38 -5.82
C ARG A 322 24.74 -25.29 -6.09
N GLY A 323 25.56 -25.88 -5.23
CA GLY A 323 27.02 -25.88 -5.41
C GLY A 323 27.70 -24.53 -5.16
N ASN A 324 27.06 -23.62 -4.41
CA ASN A 324 27.66 -22.34 -4.05
C ASN A 324 28.85 -22.55 -3.09
N GLN A 325 30.05 -22.14 -3.51
CA GLN A 325 31.28 -22.38 -2.74
C GLN A 325 31.44 -21.39 -1.58
N PRO A 326 32.18 -21.71 -0.50
CA PRO A 326 32.53 -20.75 0.52
C PRO A 326 33.34 -19.58 -0.03
N ALA A 327 33.09 -18.35 0.45
CA ALA A 327 33.72 -17.13 -0.05
C ALA A 327 35.26 -17.18 -0.13
N GLY A 328 35.91 -17.77 0.88
CA GLY A 328 37.38 -17.87 0.93
C GLY A 328 38.00 -18.91 -0.01
N ARG A 329 37.20 -19.79 -0.63
CA ARG A 329 37.68 -20.84 -1.55
C ARG A 329 37.25 -20.61 -3.01
N ALA A 330 36.44 -19.59 -3.26
CA ALA A 330 35.92 -19.30 -4.58
C ALA A 330 36.91 -18.41 -5.36
N GLU A 331 37.24 -18.84 -6.58
CA GLU A 331 38.03 -18.06 -7.52
C GLU A 331 37.21 -16.97 -8.21
N THR A 332 35.90 -17.19 -8.35
CA THR A 332 34.96 -16.20 -8.89
C THR A 332 33.94 -15.79 -7.84
N ILE A 333 33.93 -14.50 -7.50
CA ILE A 333 32.92 -13.91 -6.60
C ILE A 333 31.85 -13.23 -7.44
N LEU A 334 30.58 -13.60 -7.23
CA LEU A 334 29.42 -13.04 -7.91
C LEU A 334 28.55 -12.24 -6.92
N LEU A 335 28.59 -10.91 -7.05
CA LEU A 335 27.84 -9.99 -6.20
C LEU A 335 26.57 -9.52 -6.92
N VAL A 336 25.41 -9.73 -6.30
CA VAL A 336 24.10 -9.50 -6.94
C VAL A 336 23.33 -8.38 -6.24
N GLY A 337 23.04 -7.33 -6.99
CA GLY A 337 22.09 -6.27 -6.67
C GLY A 337 20.78 -6.50 -7.43
N SER A 338 19.73 -6.89 -6.71
CA SER A 338 18.41 -7.21 -7.25
C SER A 338 17.31 -6.72 -6.31
N GLU A 339 16.28 -6.07 -6.86
CA GLU A 339 14.97 -5.92 -6.20
C GLU A 339 14.03 -6.99 -6.78
N GLY A 340 13.32 -7.72 -5.93
CA GLY A 340 12.32 -8.69 -6.39
C GLY A 340 12.87 -9.98 -7.01
N GLY A 341 14.18 -10.25 -6.92
CA GLY A 341 14.75 -11.56 -7.26
C GLY A 341 15.11 -11.83 -8.73
N SER A 342 14.63 -11.02 -9.67
CA SER A 342 14.83 -11.26 -11.10
C SER A 342 16.30 -11.40 -11.53
N THR A 343 17.17 -10.48 -11.12
CA THR A 343 18.63 -10.54 -11.37
C THR A 343 19.28 -11.75 -10.72
N TRP A 344 18.70 -12.28 -9.64
CA TRP A 344 19.21 -13.53 -9.07
C TRP A 344 19.00 -14.73 -10.00
N GLY A 345 17.99 -14.72 -10.86
CA GLY A 345 17.82 -15.73 -11.90
C GLY A 345 19.00 -15.74 -12.88
N PHE A 346 19.41 -14.56 -13.34
CA PHE A 346 20.61 -14.40 -14.18
C PHE A 346 21.89 -14.82 -13.43
N ALA A 347 21.99 -14.44 -12.16
CA ALA A 347 23.11 -14.85 -11.31
C ALA A 347 23.20 -16.38 -11.17
N ALA A 348 22.06 -17.06 -11.01
CA ALA A 348 22.01 -18.52 -10.92
C ALA A 348 22.43 -19.17 -12.25
N THR A 349 22.01 -18.62 -13.40
CA THR A 349 22.46 -19.11 -14.73
C THR A 349 23.97 -18.95 -14.91
N LEU A 350 24.52 -17.77 -14.59
CA LEU A 350 25.96 -17.51 -14.69
C LEU A 350 26.76 -18.41 -13.72
N HIS A 351 26.30 -18.54 -12.48
CA HIS A 351 26.90 -19.43 -11.49
C HIS A 351 26.96 -20.86 -12.02
N ALA A 352 25.84 -21.41 -12.49
CA ALA A 352 25.78 -22.77 -13.01
C ALA A 352 26.67 -22.97 -14.26
N ALA A 353 26.74 -21.99 -15.15
CA ALA A 353 27.60 -22.06 -16.34
C ALA A 353 29.08 -22.05 -15.97
N LEU A 354 29.50 -21.14 -15.08
CA LEU A 354 30.88 -21.08 -14.59
C LEU A 354 31.26 -22.34 -13.81
N SER A 355 30.38 -22.87 -12.95
CA SER A 355 30.62 -24.12 -12.23
C SER A 355 30.72 -25.33 -13.15
N ARG A 356 29.92 -25.41 -14.24
CA ARG A 356 30.08 -26.45 -15.27
C ARG A 356 31.41 -26.34 -16.01
N ALA A 357 31.93 -25.13 -16.19
CA ALA A 357 33.26 -24.87 -16.73
C ALA A 357 34.40 -25.09 -15.71
N GLY A 358 34.11 -25.73 -14.56
CA GLY A 358 35.10 -26.08 -13.54
C GLY A 358 35.52 -24.95 -12.59
N GLN A 359 34.90 -23.76 -12.68
CA GLN A 359 35.23 -22.63 -11.80
C GLN A 359 34.60 -22.80 -10.41
N SER A 360 35.32 -22.43 -9.35
CA SER A 360 34.75 -22.31 -8.01
C SER A 360 34.08 -20.93 -7.85
N VAL A 361 32.75 -20.93 -7.63
CA VAL A 361 31.95 -19.70 -7.66
C VAL A 361 31.20 -19.49 -6.34
N TYR A 362 31.34 -18.29 -5.78
CA TYR A 362 30.55 -17.82 -4.64
C TYR A 362 29.61 -16.69 -5.06
N ALA A 363 28.31 -16.94 -5.01
CA ALA A 363 27.26 -15.96 -5.26
C ALA A 363 26.66 -15.41 -3.96
N ALA A 364 26.60 -14.09 -3.83
CA ALA A 364 26.14 -13.38 -2.63
C ALA A 364 25.48 -12.03 -2.98
N PRO A 365 24.63 -11.46 -2.09
CA PRO A 365 24.16 -10.08 -2.29
C PRO A 365 25.33 -9.10 -2.23
N MET A 366 25.24 -8.02 -3.00
CA MET A 366 26.17 -6.88 -2.91
C MET A 366 26.26 -6.29 -1.49
N SER A 367 25.20 -6.42 -0.68
CA SER A 367 25.20 -6.01 0.73
C SER A 367 26.13 -6.83 1.63
N ALA A 368 26.60 -8.00 1.16
CA ALA A 368 27.56 -8.87 1.83
C ALA A 368 28.99 -8.70 1.27
N PHE A 369 29.23 -7.63 0.51
CA PHE A 369 30.56 -7.29 0.01
C PHE A 369 31.53 -7.09 1.18
N SER A 370 32.54 -7.96 1.22
CA SER A 370 33.58 -8.02 2.24
C SER A 370 34.84 -8.60 1.58
N PRO A 371 35.69 -7.77 0.98
CA PRO A 371 36.84 -8.22 0.19
C PRO A 371 37.85 -9.04 0.99
N ASP A 372 37.99 -8.78 2.29
CA ASP A 372 38.92 -9.53 3.18
C ASP A 372 38.59 -11.03 3.26
N ARG A 373 37.35 -11.42 2.95
CA ARG A 373 36.91 -12.81 2.93
C ARG A 373 37.19 -13.52 1.60
N TYR A 374 37.65 -12.81 0.58
CA TYR A 374 37.79 -13.32 -0.79
C TYR A 374 39.25 -13.74 -1.07
N THR A 375 39.82 -14.55 -0.18
CA THR A 375 41.26 -14.90 -0.16
C THR A 375 41.76 -15.62 -1.42
N SER A 376 40.90 -16.36 -2.12
CA SER A 376 41.24 -17.06 -3.37
C SER A 376 40.66 -16.41 -4.62
N ALA A 377 40.05 -15.22 -4.50
CA ALA A 377 39.37 -14.61 -5.62
C ALA A 377 40.36 -14.16 -6.70
N ARG A 378 40.14 -14.66 -7.91
CA ARG A 378 40.83 -14.23 -9.13
C ARG A 378 40.02 -13.19 -9.92
N ARG A 379 38.72 -13.05 -9.61
CA ARG A 379 37.81 -12.10 -10.26
C ARG A 379 36.55 -11.87 -9.43
N ILE A 380 35.99 -10.67 -9.60
CA ILE A 380 34.72 -10.26 -8.98
C ILE A 380 33.77 -9.82 -10.09
N ILE A 381 32.56 -10.38 -10.12
CA ILE A 381 31.52 -10.04 -11.09
C ILE A 381 30.36 -9.42 -10.33
N VAL A 382 29.95 -8.21 -10.72
CA VAL A 382 28.84 -7.48 -10.12
C VAL A 382 27.67 -7.44 -11.09
N LEU A 383 26.53 -8.01 -10.68
CA LEU A 383 25.27 -7.91 -11.40
C LEU A 383 24.39 -6.87 -10.70
N ALA A 384 24.30 -5.67 -11.26
CA ALA A 384 23.67 -4.52 -10.60
C ALA A 384 22.37 -4.09 -11.30
N ALA A 385 21.22 -4.41 -10.71
CA ALA A 385 19.94 -3.83 -11.12
C ALA A 385 19.76 -2.41 -10.61
N THR A 386 19.02 -1.60 -11.36
CA THR A 386 18.59 -0.26 -10.93
C THR A 386 17.16 -0.32 -10.39
N TYR A 387 16.87 0.39 -9.30
CA TYR A 387 15.55 0.46 -8.67
C TYR A 387 15.04 1.90 -8.55
N GLY A 388 13.72 2.12 -8.61
CA GLY A 388 13.13 3.46 -8.50
C GLY A 388 13.68 4.42 -9.55
N ASP A 389 14.03 5.63 -9.12
CA ASP A 389 14.55 6.71 -9.98
C ASP A 389 16.08 6.68 -10.09
N GLY A 390 16.67 5.48 -10.21
CA GLY A 390 18.12 5.31 -10.36
C GLY A 390 18.84 4.75 -9.14
N ASP A 391 18.12 4.42 -8.07
CA ASP A 391 18.65 3.98 -6.78
C ASP A 391 19.13 2.52 -6.75
N SER A 392 19.90 2.21 -5.69
CA SER A 392 20.35 0.86 -5.38
C SER A 392 19.19 -0.04 -4.93
N PRO A 393 19.12 -1.30 -5.38
CA PRO A 393 18.18 -2.28 -4.85
C PRO A 393 18.54 -2.66 -3.41
N ALA A 394 17.58 -3.22 -2.66
CA ALA A 394 17.75 -3.55 -1.25
C ALA A 394 18.94 -4.50 -0.98
N SER A 395 19.23 -5.41 -1.90
CA SER A 395 20.35 -6.36 -1.81
C SER A 395 21.72 -5.75 -2.17
N ALA A 396 21.76 -4.48 -2.61
CA ALA A 396 22.98 -3.72 -2.85
C ALA A 396 23.21 -2.60 -1.82
N LYS A 397 22.40 -2.55 -0.76
CA LYS A 397 22.48 -1.49 0.22
C LYS A 397 23.86 -1.41 0.89
N GLY A 398 24.40 -0.20 0.91
CA GLY A 398 25.69 0.14 1.51
C GLY A 398 26.89 -0.36 0.71
N PHE A 399 26.71 -0.92 -0.49
CA PHE A 399 27.83 -1.37 -1.33
C PHE A 399 28.76 -0.21 -1.69
N LEU A 400 28.21 0.88 -2.25
CA LEU A 400 28.99 2.07 -2.63
C LEU A 400 29.72 2.68 -1.43
N SER A 401 29.05 2.78 -0.28
CA SER A 401 29.66 3.28 0.95
C SER A 401 30.84 2.41 1.40
N ARG A 402 30.69 1.08 1.39
CA ARG A 402 31.78 0.15 1.74
C ARG A 402 32.95 0.24 0.78
N LEU A 403 32.67 0.32 -0.53
CA LEU A 403 33.71 0.49 -1.55
C LEU A 403 34.50 1.78 -1.32
N ALA A 404 33.80 2.88 -1.00
CA ALA A 404 34.43 4.16 -0.71
C ALA A 404 35.35 4.09 0.53
N THR A 405 34.95 3.34 1.57
CA THR A 405 35.71 3.22 2.84
C THR A 405 36.87 2.22 2.81
N LEU A 406 37.07 1.44 1.74
CA LEU A 406 38.24 0.54 1.66
C LEU A 406 39.54 1.36 1.61
N ASP A 407 40.62 0.88 2.20
CA ASP A 407 41.91 1.59 2.06
C ASP A 407 42.45 1.47 0.63
N HIS A 408 42.32 0.29 0.04
CA HIS A 408 42.83 -0.04 -1.30
C HIS A 408 41.76 -0.81 -2.10
N ALA A 409 41.84 -0.73 -3.43
CA ALA A 409 41.00 -1.55 -4.29
C ALA A 409 41.31 -3.05 -4.11
N PRO A 410 40.31 -3.94 -4.20
CA PRO A 410 40.55 -5.38 -4.20
C PRO A 410 41.51 -5.79 -5.34
N GLY A 411 42.45 -6.70 -5.05
CA GLY A 411 43.42 -7.16 -6.05
C GLY A 411 42.81 -7.95 -7.21
N ALA A 412 41.65 -8.58 -7.00
CA ALA A 412 40.92 -9.29 -8.05
C ALA A 412 40.18 -8.29 -8.96
N PRO A 413 40.33 -8.37 -10.30
CA PRO A 413 39.67 -7.45 -11.23
C PRO A 413 38.14 -7.61 -11.23
N VAL A 414 37.43 -6.53 -11.55
CA VAL A 414 35.98 -6.44 -11.50
C VAL A 414 35.32 -6.34 -12.88
N ALA A 415 34.23 -7.06 -13.10
CA ALA A 415 33.30 -6.83 -14.22
C ALA A 415 31.94 -6.39 -13.68
N VAL A 416 31.39 -5.30 -14.22
CA VAL A 416 30.06 -4.80 -13.84
C VAL A 416 29.09 -5.02 -15.00
N LEU A 417 27.98 -5.70 -14.74
CA LEU A 417 26.86 -5.87 -15.66
C LEU A 417 25.61 -5.19 -15.09
N GLY A 418 25.14 -4.16 -15.79
CA GLY A 418 23.95 -3.42 -15.41
C GLY A 418 22.65 -4.07 -15.89
N PHE A 419 21.63 -4.09 -15.06
CA PHE A 419 20.27 -4.49 -15.44
C PHE A 419 19.34 -3.28 -15.32
N GLY A 420 18.67 -2.93 -16.41
CA GLY A 420 17.78 -1.79 -16.44
C GLY A 420 16.73 -1.90 -17.54
N ASP A 421 15.99 -0.82 -17.71
CA ASP A 421 14.96 -0.69 -18.74
C ASP A 421 15.11 0.69 -19.38
N ARG A 422 15.38 0.72 -20.69
CA ARG A 422 15.62 1.97 -21.45
C ARG A 422 14.40 2.89 -21.52
N SER A 423 13.21 2.41 -21.14
CA SER A 423 12.02 3.27 -21.01
C SER A 423 12.11 4.24 -19.82
N PHE A 424 13.05 4.03 -18.90
CA PHE A 424 13.29 4.94 -17.78
C PHE A 424 14.47 5.87 -18.10
N PRO A 425 14.38 7.17 -17.78
CA PRO A 425 15.47 8.12 -18.00
C PRO A 425 16.80 7.69 -17.34
N ALA A 426 16.71 7.11 -16.13
CA ALA A 426 17.85 6.62 -15.36
C ALA A 426 18.29 5.18 -15.75
N TYR A 427 18.40 4.89 -17.05
CA TYR A 427 18.77 3.54 -17.53
C TYR A 427 20.13 3.09 -16.98
N CYS A 428 20.10 1.97 -16.23
CA CYS A 428 21.25 1.36 -15.55
C CYS A 428 22.03 2.32 -14.64
N ALA A 429 21.40 3.38 -14.11
CA ALA A 429 22.08 4.43 -13.34
C ALA A 429 22.86 3.87 -12.13
N PHE A 430 22.30 2.92 -11.39
CA PHE A 430 23.02 2.33 -10.25
C PHE A 430 24.27 1.54 -10.68
N ALA A 431 24.19 0.80 -11.79
CA ALA A 431 25.35 0.07 -12.33
C ALA A 431 26.44 1.02 -12.83
N LYS A 432 26.05 2.16 -13.43
CA LYS A 432 26.97 3.24 -13.82
C LYS A 432 27.66 3.82 -12.60
N ALA A 433 26.92 4.16 -11.55
CA ALA A 433 27.48 4.65 -10.29
C ALA A 433 28.45 3.64 -9.63
N VAL A 434 28.17 2.33 -9.73
CA VAL A 434 29.08 1.27 -9.28
C VAL A 434 30.36 1.24 -10.09
N SER A 435 30.27 1.32 -11.43
CA SER A 435 31.46 1.35 -12.29
C SER A 435 32.30 2.61 -12.08
N GLU A 436 31.67 3.77 -11.96
CA GLU A 436 32.33 5.04 -11.64
C GLU A 436 33.05 4.99 -10.29
N ALA A 437 32.40 4.47 -9.24
CA ALA A 437 33.01 4.31 -7.93
C ALA A 437 34.18 3.31 -7.95
N ALA A 438 34.09 2.23 -8.73
CA ALA A 438 35.19 1.27 -8.89
C ALA A 438 36.40 1.91 -9.58
N ARG A 439 36.17 2.66 -10.67
CA ARG A 439 37.22 3.42 -11.38
C ARG A 439 37.88 4.46 -10.48
N ALA A 440 37.07 5.23 -9.73
CA ALA A 440 37.57 6.24 -8.79
C ALA A 440 38.44 5.63 -7.68
N LYS A 441 38.20 4.37 -7.31
CA LYS A 441 39.01 3.62 -6.33
C LYS A 441 40.29 3.00 -6.95
N GLY A 442 40.48 3.09 -8.26
CA GLY A 442 41.57 2.41 -8.96
C GLY A 442 41.38 0.89 -9.08
N TRP A 443 40.14 0.40 -9.01
CA TRP A 443 39.85 -1.03 -9.12
C TRP A 443 40.02 -1.51 -10.57
N SER A 444 40.94 -2.45 -10.81
CA SER A 444 41.20 -3.03 -12.13
C SER A 444 39.92 -3.61 -12.76
N GLU A 445 39.61 -3.21 -13.99
CA GLU A 445 38.45 -3.74 -14.73
C GLU A 445 38.81 -5.03 -15.48
N LEU A 446 37.99 -6.06 -15.34
CA LEU A 446 38.06 -7.30 -16.12
C LEU A 446 37.40 -7.13 -17.50
N LEU A 447 36.30 -6.37 -17.54
CA LEU A 447 35.52 -6.04 -18.73
C LEU A 447 34.95 -4.63 -18.58
N PRO A 448 34.79 -3.88 -19.69
CA PRO A 448 34.01 -2.65 -19.68
C PRO A 448 32.58 -2.89 -19.19
N LEU A 449 31.97 -1.88 -18.57
CA LEU A 449 30.56 -1.90 -18.20
C LEU A 449 29.69 -2.24 -19.41
N ASP A 450 28.86 -3.27 -19.29
CA ASP A 450 27.80 -3.58 -20.26
C ASP A 450 26.43 -3.53 -19.57
N THR A 451 25.36 -3.48 -20.36
CA THR A 451 23.99 -3.34 -19.86
C THR A 451 23.02 -4.31 -20.54
N ILE A 452 22.09 -4.83 -19.75
CA ILE A 452 20.97 -5.68 -20.17
C ILE A 452 19.70 -4.83 -20.16
N ASP A 453 19.09 -4.64 -21.33
CA ASP A 453 17.79 -3.98 -21.45
C ASP A 453 16.67 -5.00 -21.19
N ARG A 454 15.75 -4.65 -20.28
CA ARG A 454 14.51 -5.41 -20.01
C ARG A 454 14.74 -6.91 -19.78
N GLN A 455 15.81 -7.26 -19.07
CA GLN A 455 16.17 -8.65 -18.76
C GLN A 455 16.33 -9.53 -20.01
N SER A 456 16.87 -8.96 -21.09
CA SER A 456 17.14 -9.67 -22.34
C SER A 456 18.11 -10.85 -22.14
N PRO A 457 17.66 -12.10 -22.37
CA PRO A 457 18.56 -13.26 -22.35
C PRO A 457 19.62 -13.22 -23.47
N GLN A 458 19.31 -12.53 -24.57
CA GLN A 458 20.21 -12.39 -25.71
C GLN A 458 21.38 -11.45 -25.41
N ASP A 459 21.10 -10.31 -24.78
CA ASP A 459 22.15 -9.41 -24.28
C ASP A 459 23.02 -10.12 -23.24
N PHE A 460 22.39 -10.94 -22.39
CA PHE A 460 23.10 -11.72 -21.38
C PHE A 460 23.98 -12.80 -22.00
N ALA A 461 23.50 -13.51 -23.02
CA ALA A 461 24.29 -14.48 -23.77
C ALA A 461 25.44 -13.81 -24.54
N ARG A 462 25.21 -12.63 -25.14
CA ARG A 462 26.27 -11.83 -25.79
C ARG A 462 27.36 -11.45 -24.80
N TRP A 463 26.98 -10.89 -23.66
CA TRP A 463 27.91 -10.54 -22.59
C TRP A 463 28.64 -11.77 -22.06
N GLY A 464 27.93 -12.88 -21.88
CA GLY A 464 28.49 -14.17 -21.46
C GLY A 464 29.59 -14.68 -22.39
N ARG A 465 29.41 -14.60 -23.71
CA ARG A 465 30.46 -14.92 -24.69
C ARG A 465 31.67 -14.00 -24.56
N GLY A 466 31.44 -12.70 -24.31
CA GLY A 466 32.51 -11.74 -24.03
C GLY A 466 33.32 -12.10 -22.78
N LEU A 467 32.62 -12.47 -21.71
CA LEU A 467 33.24 -12.98 -20.48
C LEU A 467 34.01 -14.27 -20.74
N GLY A 468 33.41 -15.26 -21.41
CA GLY A 468 34.07 -16.53 -21.75
C GLY A 468 35.40 -16.33 -22.46
N LYS A 469 35.44 -15.42 -23.45
CA LYS A 469 36.68 -15.06 -24.16
C LYS A 469 37.78 -14.53 -23.23
N VAL A 470 37.44 -13.62 -22.31
CA VAL A 470 38.41 -13.07 -21.34
C VAL A 470 38.88 -14.13 -20.35
N LEU A 471 38.00 -15.06 -19.98
CA LEU A 471 38.31 -16.12 -19.03
C LEU A 471 39.01 -17.33 -19.67
N GLY A 472 39.09 -17.40 -21.00
CA GLY A 472 39.63 -18.56 -21.71
C GLY A 472 38.76 -19.81 -21.59
N ILE A 473 37.45 -19.65 -21.41
CA ILE A 473 36.49 -20.76 -21.29
C ILE A 473 35.35 -20.60 -22.28
N ASP A 474 34.81 -21.71 -22.76
CA ASP A 474 33.56 -21.69 -23.52
C ASP A 474 32.39 -21.44 -22.55
N LEU A 475 31.81 -20.23 -22.62
CA LEU A 475 30.77 -19.79 -21.71
C LEU A 475 29.50 -19.43 -22.50
N GLU A 476 28.60 -20.41 -22.60
CA GLU A 476 27.26 -20.20 -23.15
C GLU A 476 26.22 -20.00 -22.04
N LEU A 477 25.64 -18.81 -22.00
CA LEU A 477 24.61 -18.44 -21.02
C LEU A 477 23.22 -18.58 -21.63
N ALA A 478 22.60 -19.74 -21.44
CA ALA A 478 21.19 -19.97 -21.75
C ALA A 478 20.30 -19.60 -20.56
N HIS A 479 20.03 -18.31 -20.36
CA HIS A 479 19.08 -17.88 -19.33
C HIS A 479 17.65 -18.10 -19.82
N GLN A 480 16.90 -18.97 -19.14
CA GLN A 480 15.46 -19.12 -19.37
C GLN A 480 14.71 -18.33 -18.29
N PRO A 481 14.01 -17.24 -18.66
CA PRO A 481 13.10 -16.58 -17.75
C PRO A 481 12.05 -17.60 -17.28
N VAL A 482 11.70 -17.57 -15.99
CA VAL A 482 10.54 -18.35 -15.51
C VAL A 482 9.30 -17.80 -16.22
N LEU A 483 8.78 -18.58 -17.17
CA LEU A 483 7.60 -18.20 -17.92
C LEU A 483 6.39 -18.19 -16.97
N PRO A 484 5.54 -17.15 -17.00
CA PRO A 484 4.22 -17.24 -16.38
C PRO A 484 3.44 -18.42 -16.96
N ALA A 485 2.41 -18.87 -16.25
CA ALA A 485 1.49 -19.87 -16.79
C ALA A 485 0.96 -19.39 -18.16
N THR A 486 1.21 -20.20 -19.18
CA THR A 486 0.82 -19.93 -20.57
C THR A 486 -0.45 -20.67 -20.92
N GLU A 487 -1.19 -20.10 -21.86
CA GLU A 487 -2.44 -20.62 -22.40
C GLU A 487 -2.34 -20.69 -23.93
N THR A 488 -3.07 -21.61 -24.53
CA THR A 488 -3.15 -21.72 -25.99
C THR A 488 -4.29 -20.85 -26.52
N LEU A 489 -3.98 -19.97 -27.47
CA LEU A 489 -4.96 -19.10 -28.12
C LEU A 489 -5.10 -19.47 -29.59
N THR A 490 -6.34 -19.60 -30.08
CA THR A 490 -6.65 -19.92 -31.48
C THR A 490 -6.93 -18.64 -32.25
N LEU A 491 -6.26 -18.43 -33.38
CA LEU A 491 -6.53 -17.32 -34.29
C LEU A 491 -7.90 -17.52 -34.94
N ILE A 492 -8.76 -16.50 -34.87
CA ILE A 492 -10.11 -16.53 -35.45
C ILE A 492 -10.26 -15.60 -36.64
N SER A 493 -9.50 -14.50 -36.70
CA SER A 493 -9.51 -13.62 -37.86
C SER A 493 -8.19 -12.86 -38.01
N ARG A 494 -7.90 -12.47 -39.25
CA ARG A 494 -6.71 -11.74 -39.68
C ARG A 494 -7.07 -10.68 -40.72
N ARG A 495 -6.43 -9.52 -40.64
CA ARG A 495 -6.47 -8.45 -41.67
C ARG A 495 -5.06 -7.96 -41.95
N ASP A 496 -4.63 -8.00 -43.21
CA ASP A 496 -3.28 -7.62 -43.63
C ASP A 496 -3.24 -6.22 -44.25
N TYR A 497 -2.10 -5.54 -44.05
CA TYR A 497 -1.83 -4.17 -44.43
C TYR A 497 -0.36 -3.99 -44.83
N GLY A 498 -0.06 -2.89 -45.52
CA GLY A 498 1.27 -2.32 -45.64
C GLY A 498 2.23 -3.06 -46.57
N ASN A 499 1.74 -4.00 -47.39
CA ASN A 499 2.56 -4.74 -48.35
C ASN A 499 3.20 -3.81 -49.39
N GLU A 500 2.42 -2.87 -49.96
CA GLU A 500 2.88 -1.95 -51.01
C GLU A 500 3.94 -0.97 -50.51
N VAL A 501 3.90 -0.64 -49.21
CA VAL A 501 4.88 0.24 -48.57
C VAL A 501 6.03 -0.51 -47.89
N GLN A 502 6.20 -1.82 -48.17
CA GLN A 502 7.24 -2.66 -47.57
C GLN A 502 7.24 -2.63 -46.03
N ALA A 503 6.05 -2.61 -45.42
CA ALA A 503 5.87 -2.91 -44.00
C ALA A 503 4.63 -3.79 -43.79
N PRO A 504 4.72 -5.09 -44.14
CA PRO A 504 3.65 -6.03 -43.88
C PRO A 504 3.25 -5.98 -42.41
N THR A 505 1.97 -5.68 -42.18
CA THR A 505 1.38 -5.51 -40.86
C THR A 505 0.06 -6.27 -40.83
N ALA A 506 -0.22 -6.97 -39.73
CA ALA A 506 -1.43 -7.75 -39.57
C ALA A 506 -2.15 -7.36 -38.27
N ILE A 507 -3.47 -7.24 -38.34
CA ILE A 507 -4.36 -7.23 -37.18
C ILE A 507 -4.82 -8.68 -36.97
N LEU A 508 -4.52 -9.24 -35.80
CA LEU A 508 -4.82 -10.63 -35.46
C LEU A 508 -5.80 -10.68 -34.29
N ARG A 509 -6.89 -11.44 -34.44
CA ARG A 509 -7.88 -11.71 -33.38
C ARG A 509 -7.82 -13.16 -32.97
N PHE A 510 -7.73 -13.42 -31.67
CA PHE A 510 -7.74 -14.75 -31.08
C PHE A 510 -8.98 -14.98 -30.21
N ALA A 511 -9.48 -16.21 -30.20
CA ALA A 511 -10.57 -16.64 -29.34
C ALA A 511 -10.18 -16.57 -27.86
N LEU A 512 -11.14 -16.23 -27.00
CA LEU A 512 -10.99 -16.40 -25.56
C LEU A 512 -11.08 -17.89 -25.19
N PRO A 513 -10.15 -18.42 -24.38
CA PRO A 513 -10.25 -19.80 -23.90
C PRO A 513 -11.56 -20.04 -23.16
N LYS A 514 -12.24 -21.16 -23.48
CA LYS A 514 -13.45 -21.57 -22.76
C LYS A 514 -13.05 -22.08 -21.37
N ALA A 515 -13.33 -21.29 -20.33
CA ALA A 515 -13.09 -21.70 -18.95
C ALA A 515 -14.21 -22.63 -18.47
N THR A 516 -13.85 -23.79 -17.90
CA THR A 516 -14.78 -24.69 -17.22
C THR A 516 -15.34 -24.05 -15.95
N LEU A 517 -16.48 -24.55 -15.45
CA LEU A 517 -17.09 -24.04 -14.21
C LEU A 517 -16.11 -24.12 -13.03
N TRP A 518 -15.32 -25.20 -12.97
CA TRP A 518 -14.31 -25.43 -11.95
C TRP A 518 -13.15 -24.44 -12.04
N GLN A 519 -12.64 -24.14 -13.25
CA GLN A 519 -11.61 -23.11 -13.47
C GLN A 519 -12.09 -21.70 -13.09
N ARG A 520 -13.38 -21.41 -13.23
CA ARG A 520 -13.96 -20.13 -12.78
C ARG A 520 -14.00 -20.03 -11.25
N LEU A 521 -14.32 -21.11 -10.56
CA LEU A 521 -14.36 -21.16 -9.09
C LEU A 521 -12.97 -21.12 -8.46
N THR A 522 -11.99 -21.79 -9.07
CA THR A 522 -10.61 -21.81 -8.56
C THR A 522 -9.76 -20.62 -8.98
N GLY A 523 -10.30 -19.71 -9.80
CA GLY A 523 -9.55 -18.56 -10.32
C GLY A 523 -8.48 -18.92 -11.37
N ALA A 524 -8.50 -20.16 -11.90
CA ALA A 524 -7.62 -20.66 -12.94
C ALA A 524 -8.08 -20.32 -14.37
N ALA A 525 -9.19 -19.60 -14.54
CA ALA A 525 -9.67 -19.14 -15.83
C ALA A 525 -8.76 -18.06 -16.45
N PHE A 526 -8.78 -17.95 -17.79
CA PHE A 526 -8.06 -16.91 -18.53
C PHE A 526 -8.30 -15.53 -17.92
N ALA A 527 -7.20 -14.88 -17.52
CA ALA A 527 -7.25 -13.70 -16.67
C ALA A 527 -8.01 -12.53 -17.34
N ARG A 528 -8.64 -11.68 -16.52
CA ARG A 528 -9.27 -10.45 -17.02
C ARG A 528 -8.18 -9.48 -17.51
N PHE A 529 -8.38 -8.97 -18.72
CA PHE A 529 -7.53 -7.97 -19.37
C PHE A 529 -8.36 -6.81 -19.91
N THR A 530 -7.69 -5.67 -20.11
CA THR A 530 -8.22 -4.48 -20.77
C THR A 530 -7.31 -4.05 -21.91
N ALA A 531 -7.80 -3.22 -22.84
CA ALA A 531 -6.93 -2.58 -23.83
C ALA A 531 -5.74 -1.90 -23.14
N GLY A 532 -4.59 -1.88 -23.81
CA GLY A 532 -3.32 -1.37 -23.26
C GLY A 532 -2.57 -2.33 -22.34
N ASP A 533 -3.19 -3.39 -21.81
CA ASP A 533 -2.44 -4.52 -21.23
C ASP A 533 -1.59 -5.20 -22.32
N LEU A 534 -0.63 -6.03 -21.92
CA LEU A 534 0.25 -6.73 -22.85
C LEU A 534 -0.09 -8.22 -22.90
N ILE A 535 0.14 -8.83 -24.05
CA ILE A 535 0.17 -10.28 -24.23
C ILE A 535 1.57 -10.71 -24.64
N GLY A 536 2.14 -11.67 -23.90
CA GLY A 536 3.40 -12.31 -24.24
C GLY A 536 3.13 -13.54 -25.08
N ILE A 537 3.65 -13.57 -26.31
CA ILE A 537 3.55 -14.71 -27.22
C ILE A 537 4.88 -15.43 -27.23
N LEU A 538 4.84 -16.75 -27.00
CA LEU A 538 6.00 -17.62 -27.09
C LEU A 538 6.10 -18.17 -28.52
N PRO A 539 7.11 -17.76 -29.31
CA PRO A 539 7.30 -18.33 -30.63
C PRO A 539 7.81 -19.77 -30.55
N GLU A 540 7.47 -20.58 -31.54
CA GLU A 540 8.06 -21.92 -31.67
C GLU A 540 9.57 -21.80 -31.88
N GLY A 541 10.34 -22.64 -31.18
CA GLY A 541 11.80 -22.64 -31.24
C GLY A 541 12.51 -21.60 -30.39
N SER A 542 11.81 -20.82 -29.55
CA SER A 542 12.46 -19.92 -28.59
C SER A 542 11.70 -19.82 -27.26
N PRO A 543 12.37 -19.97 -26.10
CA PRO A 543 11.76 -19.81 -24.79
C PRO A 543 11.55 -18.32 -24.40
N VAL A 544 11.94 -17.38 -25.27
CA VAL A 544 11.83 -15.93 -25.01
C VAL A 544 10.53 -15.40 -25.59
N PRO A 545 9.59 -14.92 -24.75
CA PRO A 545 8.32 -14.39 -25.23
C PRO A 545 8.48 -12.99 -25.81
N ARG A 546 7.62 -12.64 -26.79
CA ARG A 546 7.50 -11.28 -27.31
C ARG A 546 6.20 -10.64 -26.86
N LEU A 547 6.30 -9.43 -26.33
CA LEU A 547 5.15 -8.69 -25.81
C LEU A 547 4.50 -7.87 -26.94
N TYR A 548 3.17 -7.92 -26.99
CA TYR A 548 2.34 -7.12 -27.88
C TYR A 548 1.27 -6.39 -27.06
N SER A 549 0.99 -5.14 -27.40
CA SER A 549 -0.02 -4.34 -26.73
C SER A 549 -1.42 -4.75 -27.20
N LEU A 550 -2.30 -5.03 -26.25
CA LEU A 550 -3.66 -5.49 -26.53
C LEU A 550 -4.50 -4.34 -27.08
N ALA A 551 -5.05 -4.58 -28.26
CA ALA A 551 -6.00 -3.73 -28.95
C ALA A 551 -7.46 -4.02 -28.57
N SER A 552 -7.70 -4.96 -27.64
CA SER A 552 -9.05 -5.30 -27.16
C SER A 552 -9.09 -5.45 -25.64
N ALA A 553 -10.31 -5.44 -25.09
CA ALA A 553 -10.62 -5.79 -23.72
C ALA A 553 -11.40 -7.11 -23.67
N ARG A 554 -11.41 -7.79 -22.51
CA ARG A 554 -12.14 -9.07 -22.36
C ARG A 554 -13.63 -9.01 -22.74
N ARG A 555 -14.27 -7.84 -22.59
CA ARG A 555 -15.69 -7.65 -22.96
C ARG A 555 -15.94 -7.69 -24.46
N ASP A 556 -14.90 -7.49 -25.28
CA ASP A 556 -15.00 -7.50 -26.74
C ASP A 556 -15.15 -8.95 -27.26
N GLY A 557 -14.91 -9.96 -26.41
CA GLY A 557 -15.07 -11.38 -26.75
C GLY A 557 -13.85 -12.01 -27.43
N PHE A 558 -12.81 -11.23 -27.73
CA PHE A 558 -11.58 -11.68 -28.38
C PHE A 558 -10.33 -10.96 -27.84
N VAL A 559 -9.17 -11.54 -28.09
CA VAL A 559 -7.85 -10.92 -27.89
C VAL A 559 -7.37 -10.37 -29.22
N GLU A 560 -7.13 -9.07 -29.34
CA GLU A 560 -6.64 -8.44 -30.58
C GLU A 560 -5.24 -7.85 -30.39
N ILE A 561 -4.36 -8.05 -31.36
CA ILE A 561 -3.03 -7.43 -31.44
C ILE A 561 -2.76 -6.93 -32.85
N VAL A 562 -1.87 -5.95 -32.95
CA VAL A 562 -1.36 -5.43 -34.23
C VAL A 562 0.12 -5.76 -34.32
N VAL A 563 0.52 -6.46 -35.38
CA VAL A 563 1.88 -7.00 -35.55
C VAL A 563 2.46 -6.52 -36.86
N LYS A 564 3.64 -5.90 -36.81
CA LYS A 564 4.44 -5.59 -38.01
C LYS A 564 5.53 -6.63 -38.19
N LYS A 565 5.69 -7.15 -39.40
CA LYS A 565 6.76 -8.08 -39.77
C LYS A 565 8.11 -7.37 -39.65
N GLN A 566 8.98 -7.90 -38.79
CA GLN A 566 10.37 -7.45 -38.69
C GLN A 566 11.26 -8.37 -39.54
N PRO A 567 12.13 -7.83 -40.40
CA PRO A 567 13.13 -8.64 -41.12
C PRO A 567 13.95 -9.49 -40.14
N GLY A 568 13.99 -10.82 -40.37
CA GLY A 568 14.67 -11.77 -39.47
C GLY A 568 14.00 -11.99 -38.11
N GLY A 569 12.83 -11.39 -37.84
CA GLY A 569 12.14 -11.53 -36.58
C GLY A 569 11.36 -12.84 -36.48
N LEU A 570 11.76 -13.75 -35.59
CA LEU A 570 11.13 -15.06 -35.38
C LEU A 570 9.63 -14.97 -35.06
N CYS A 571 9.29 -14.30 -33.95
CA CYS A 571 7.89 -14.22 -33.50
C CYS A 571 7.01 -13.40 -34.45
N SER A 572 7.49 -12.24 -34.93
CA SER A 572 6.74 -11.46 -35.92
C SER A 572 6.55 -12.22 -37.23
N GLY A 573 7.57 -12.97 -37.67
CA GLY A 573 7.50 -13.81 -38.88
C GLY A 573 6.41 -14.88 -38.75
N GLN A 574 6.44 -15.66 -37.67
CA GLN A 574 5.42 -16.68 -37.37
C GLN A 574 4.02 -16.08 -37.29
N LEU A 575 3.83 -14.97 -36.57
CA LEU A 575 2.52 -14.32 -36.44
C LEU A 575 1.99 -13.78 -37.76
N THR A 576 2.84 -13.21 -38.60
CA THR A 576 2.44 -12.73 -39.94
C THR A 576 2.32 -13.84 -40.99
N ALA A 577 2.58 -15.08 -40.62
CA ALA A 577 2.31 -16.26 -41.43
C ALA A 577 1.17 -17.12 -40.85
N LEU A 578 0.56 -16.67 -39.75
CA LEU A 578 -0.47 -17.41 -39.03
C LEU A 578 -1.81 -17.29 -39.77
N GLU A 579 -2.47 -18.44 -39.97
CA GLU A 579 -3.76 -18.55 -40.64
C GLU A 579 -4.89 -18.86 -39.64
N PRO A 580 -6.13 -18.37 -39.86
CA PRO A 580 -7.26 -18.68 -38.97
C PRO A 580 -7.41 -20.19 -38.71
N GLY A 581 -7.66 -20.54 -37.45
CA GLY A 581 -7.68 -21.93 -36.95
C GLY A 581 -6.36 -22.39 -36.34
N GLN A 582 -5.23 -21.75 -36.66
CA GLN A 582 -3.94 -22.05 -36.03
C GLN A 582 -3.84 -21.44 -34.62
N THR A 583 -2.85 -21.88 -33.85
CA THR A 583 -2.74 -21.53 -32.43
C THR A 583 -1.38 -20.93 -32.06
N VAL A 584 -1.37 -20.16 -30.97
CA VAL A 584 -0.16 -19.62 -30.36
C VAL A 584 -0.17 -19.88 -28.85
N THR A 585 1.00 -20.05 -28.26
CA THR A 585 1.17 -20.11 -26.81
C THR A 585 1.39 -18.69 -26.26
N ALA A 586 0.56 -18.26 -25.31
CA ALA A 586 0.60 -16.89 -24.82
C ALA A 586 0.28 -16.75 -23.32
N PHE A 587 0.69 -15.64 -22.71
CA PHE A 587 0.29 -15.27 -21.35
C PHE A 587 -0.04 -13.77 -21.27
N LEU A 588 -0.91 -13.40 -20.33
CA LEU A 588 -1.27 -12.01 -20.10
C LEU A 588 -0.31 -11.32 -19.12
N ARG A 589 0.05 -10.07 -19.42
CA ARG A 589 0.82 -9.19 -18.55
C ARG A 589 0.10 -7.85 -18.41
N ARG A 590 -0.31 -7.52 -17.19
CA ARG A 590 -0.94 -6.22 -16.92
C ARG A 590 0.02 -5.07 -17.18
N ASN A 591 -0.50 -3.99 -17.74
CA ASN A 591 0.24 -2.76 -18.01
C ASN A 591 -0.44 -1.55 -17.34
N PRO A 592 -0.39 -1.44 -16.00
CA PRO A 592 -1.03 -0.34 -15.29
C PRO A 592 -0.40 1.03 -15.60
N GLY A 593 0.81 1.05 -16.17
CA GLY A 593 1.50 2.27 -16.58
C GLY A 593 0.84 2.94 -17.79
N PHE A 594 0.24 2.16 -18.69
CA PHE A 594 -0.37 2.63 -19.92
C PHE A 594 -1.88 2.37 -19.94
N GLN A 595 -2.64 3.23 -19.27
CA GLN A 595 -4.10 3.11 -19.12
C GLN A 595 -4.75 4.49 -19.20
N PRO A 596 -5.94 4.67 -19.80
CA PRO A 596 -6.60 5.97 -19.91
C PRO A 596 -7.04 6.55 -18.55
N GLY A 597 -7.20 5.70 -17.53
CA GLY A 597 -7.71 6.09 -16.20
C GLY A 597 -9.24 6.21 -16.17
N ARG A 598 -9.79 6.56 -15.00
CA ARG A 598 -11.25 6.60 -14.75
C ARG A 598 -11.89 8.00 -14.81
N GLY A 599 -11.11 9.03 -15.15
CA GLY A 599 -11.57 10.43 -15.17
C GLY A 599 -12.46 10.77 -16.37
N LYS A 600 -13.03 11.98 -16.34
CA LYS A 600 -13.83 12.57 -17.43
C LYS A 600 -13.04 13.52 -18.35
N ALA A 601 -11.90 14.04 -17.89
CA ALA A 601 -11.06 14.98 -18.66
C ALA A 601 -10.64 14.38 -20.02
N PRO A 602 -10.40 15.13 -21.09
CA PRO A 602 -10.14 14.57 -22.42
C PRO A 602 -8.94 13.60 -22.50
N LEU A 603 -8.91 12.78 -23.55
CA LEU A 603 -7.77 11.95 -23.91
C LEU A 603 -7.13 12.46 -25.21
N ILE A 604 -5.81 12.57 -25.20
CA ILE A 604 -5.01 12.78 -26.40
C ILE A 604 -4.24 11.48 -26.64
N LEU A 605 -4.64 10.73 -27.66
CA LEU A 605 -4.03 9.46 -28.05
C LEU A 605 -3.10 9.73 -29.23
N ILE A 606 -1.85 9.30 -29.13
CA ILE A 606 -0.83 9.58 -30.15
C ILE A 606 -0.13 8.27 -30.50
N GLY A 607 -0.18 7.87 -31.76
CA GLY A 607 0.51 6.66 -32.19
C GLY A 607 0.83 6.63 -33.67
N ALA A 608 1.78 5.79 -34.05
CA ALA A 608 2.16 5.59 -35.45
C ALA A 608 2.37 4.11 -35.76
N GLY A 609 1.93 3.68 -36.95
CA GLY A 609 1.95 2.28 -37.38
C GLY A 609 1.28 1.36 -36.35
N THR A 610 1.98 0.32 -35.92
CA THR A 610 1.48 -0.64 -34.90
C THR A 610 1.17 -0.02 -33.54
N GLY A 611 1.63 1.19 -33.25
CA GLY A 611 1.27 1.94 -32.04
C GLY A 611 -0.24 2.23 -31.92
N ILE A 612 -1.00 2.11 -33.01
CA ILE A 612 -2.45 2.25 -33.01
C ILE A 612 -3.18 1.18 -32.21
N GLY A 613 -2.60 -0.02 -32.02
CA GLY A 613 -3.28 -1.16 -31.41
C GLY A 613 -4.00 -0.84 -30.10
N PRO A 614 -3.27 -0.50 -29.02
CA PRO A 614 -3.92 -0.21 -27.74
C PRO A 614 -4.81 1.04 -27.80
N LEU A 615 -4.49 2.01 -28.68
CA LEU A 615 -5.28 3.23 -28.85
C LEU A 615 -6.66 2.94 -29.47
N ALA A 616 -6.72 2.09 -30.50
CA ALA A 616 -7.96 1.60 -31.08
C ALA A 616 -8.79 0.83 -30.05
N GLY A 617 -8.15 0.03 -29.19
CA GLY A 617 -8.83 -0.63 -28.07
C GLY A 617 -9.41 0.34 -27.04
N PHE A 618 -8.76 1.49 -26.79
CA PHE A 618 -9.30 2.54 -25.94
C PHE A 618 -10.50 3.25 -26.59
N VAL A 619 -10.43 3.53 -27.89
CA VAL A 619 -11.53 4.15 -28.66
C VAL A 619 -12.75 3.22 -28.69
N ARG A 620 -12.58 1.98 -29.15
CA ARG A 620 -13.63 0.93 -29.12
C ARG A 620 -14.23 0.76 -27.72
N GLY A 621 -13.38 0.88 -26.70
CA GLY A 621 -13.79 0.76 -25.31
C GLY A 621 -14.46 1.99 -24.69
N ASN A 622 -14.61 3.10 -25.42
CA ASN A 622 -15.05 4.38 -24.87
C ASN A 622 -16.57 4.49 -24.71
N THR A 623 -17.19 3.53 -24.01
CA THR A 623 -18.65 3.48 -23.80
C THR A 623 -19.21 4.64 -23.00
N ARG A 624 -18.36 5.42 -22.32
CA ARG A 624 -18.75 6.64 -21.58
C ARG A 624 -18.62 7.93 -22.42
N ARG A 625 -18.26 7.82 -23.70
CA ARG A 625 -18.07 8.95 -24.62
C ARG A 625 -17.19 10.05 -24.02
N ARG A 626 -16.12 9.65 -23.33
CA ARG A 626 -15.09 10.57 -22.86
C ARG A 626 -14.46 11.21 -24.10
N PRO A 627 -14.22 12.53 -24.17
CA PRO A 627 -13.62 13.12 -25.36
C PRO A 627 -12.27 12.47 -25.69
N ILE A 628 -12.12 11.96 -26.92
CA ILE A 628 -10.88 11.35 -27.42
C ILE A 628 -10.46 12.07 -28.70
N HIS A 629 -9.23 12.60 -28.70
CA HIS A 629 -8.56 13.13 -29.88
C HIS A 629 -7.40 12.19 -30.22
N LEU A 630 -7.42 11.60 -31.42
CA LEU A 630 -6.44 10.63 -31.87
C LEU A 630 -5.56 11.23 -32.97
N PHE A 631 -4.25 11.22 -32.74
CA PHE A 631 -3.23 11.56 -33.72
C PHE A 631 -2.58 10.26 -34.22
N PHE A 632 -2.79 9.92 -35.49
CA PHE A 632 -2.33 8.66 -36.07
C PHE A 632 -1.41 8.83 -37.27
N GLY A 633 -0.18 8.30 -37.17
CA GLY A 633 0.81 8.31 -38.24
C GLY A 633 0.81 7.02 -39.07
N MET A 634 0.78 7.15 -40.39
CA MET A 634 0.84 6.06 -41.36
C MET A 634 1.83 6.39 -42.51
N ARG A 635 2.11 5.41 -43.38
CA ARG A 635 2.94 5.64 -44.57
C ARG A 635 2.10 6.09 -45.75
N HIS A 636 1.02 5.37 -46.03
CA HIS A 636 0.14 5.62 -47.15
C HIS A 636 -1.30 5.22 -46.80
N PRO A 637 -2.31 6.09 -47.03
CA PRO A 637 -3.70 5.80 -46.67
C PRO A 637 -4.24 4.50 -47.25
N ASP A 638 -3.90 4.21 -48.51
CA ASP A 638 -4.41 3.01 -49.20
C ASP A 638 -3.71 1.72 -48.78
N SER A 639 -2.59 1.81 -48.06
CA SER A 639 -1.76 0.64 -47.74
C SER A 639 -1.77 0.29 -46.26
N ASP A 640 -1.58 1.26 -45.37
CA ASP A 640 -1.38 1.01 -43.94
C ASP A 640 -2.25 1.90 -43.02
N PHE A 641 -3.43 2.32 -43.51
CA PHE A 641 -4.46 2.93 -42.66
C PHE A 641 -5.19 1.89 -41.82
N LEU A 642 -4.51 1.43 -40.78
CA LEU A 642 -5.03 0.49 -39.79
C LEU A 642 -6.30 1.03 -39.13
N TYR A 643 -7.33 0.20 -39.07
CA TYR A 643 -8.68 0.53 -38.58
C TYR A 643 -9.41 1.64 -39.36
N GLY A 644 -9.00 1.96 -40.58
CA GLY A 644 -9.61 3.04 -41.37
C GLY A 644 -11.12 2.89 -41.60
N GLU A 645 -11.63 1.65 -41.68
CA GLU A 645 -13.07 1.36 -41.81
C GLU A 645 -13.84 1.59 -40.50
N GLU A 646 -13.19 1.39 -39.35
CA GLU A 646 -13.82 1.53 -38.04
C GLU A 646 -13.81 2.96 -37.50
N MET A 647 -12.84 3.80 -37.91
CA MET A 647 -12.71 5.17 -37.39
C MET A 647 -13.97 6.04 -37.64
N PRO A 648 -14.59 6.06 -38.84
CA PRO A 648 -15.81 6.83 -39.06
C PRO A 648 -16.96 6.36 -38.17
N VAL A 649 -17.14 5.04 -38.04
CA VAL A 649 -18.16 4.46 -37.16
C VAL A 649 -17.96 4.91 -35.71
N TRP A 650 -16.71 4.89 -35.22
CA TRP A 650 -16.41 5.37 -33.87
C TRP A 650 -16.62 6.88 -33.71
N GLN A 651 -16.48 7.68 -34.76
CA GLN A 651 -16.82 9.10 -34.72
C GLN A 651 -18.34 9.30 -34.64
N ASP A 652 -19.10 8.60 -35.49
CA ASP A 652 -20.56 8.66 -35.52
C ASP A 652 -21.20 8.19 -34.20
N GLU A 653 -20.64 7.16 -33.56
CA GLU A 653 -21.10 6.65 -32.25
C GLU A 653 -20.68 7.53 -31.05
N GLY A 654 -19.84 8.55 -31.30
CA GLY A 654 -19.28 9.44 -30.28
C GLY A 654 -18.19 8.81 -29.41
N HIS A 655 -17.57 7.72 -29.88
CA HIS A 655 -16.42 7.09 -29.23
C HIS A 655 -15.11 7.83 -29.52
N LEU A 656 -15.01 8.47 -30.69
CA LEU A 656 -13.88 9.29 -31.13
C LEU A 656 -14.37 10.69 -31.48
N VAL A 657 -13.79 11.73 -30.89
CA VAL A 657 -14.20 13.12 -31.20
C VAL A 657 -13.48 13.61 -32.45
N GLN A 658 -12.17 13.38 -32.52
CA GLN A 658 -11.35 13.88 -33.61
C GLN A 658 -10.28 12.84 -33.99
N LEU A 659 -10.11 12.64 -35.29
CA LEU A 659 -8.99 11.92 -35.87
C LEU A 659 -8.13 12.91 -36.67
N VAL A 660 -6.84 12.97 -36.35
CA VAL A 660 -5.83 13.72 -37.10
C VAL A 660 -4.82 12.71 -37.62
N THR A 661 -4.66 12.63 -38.94
CA THR A 661 -3.74 11.69 -39.58
C THR A 661 -2.46 12.38 -40.02
N ALA A 662 -1.34 11.64 -40.00
CA ALA A 662 -0.06 12.08 -40.54
C ALA A 662 0.46 11.05 -41.55
N VAL A 663 0.77 11.49 -42.77
CA VAL A 663 1.16 10.61 -43.88
C VAL A 663 2.61 10.85 -44.26
N SER A 664 3.47 9.86 -43.99
CA SER A 664 4.93 9.99 -44.17
C SER A 664 5.44 9.72 -45.59
N ARG A 665 4.64 9.10 -46.48
CA ARG A 665 5.01 8.84 -47.89
C ARG A 665 3.98 9.39 -48.89
N GLY A 666 3.25 10.43 -48.50
CA GLY A 666 2.30 11.12 -49.37
C GLY A 666 2.95 12.29 -50.14
N ALA A 667 2.14 13.05 -50.87
CA ALA A 667 2.61 14.22 -51.63
C ALA A 667 3.24 15.32 -50.75
N ARG A 668 2.83 15.41 -49.48
CA ARG A 668 3.42 16.29 -48.46
C ARG A 668 3.76 15.47 -47.21
N PRO A 669 4.96 14.85 -47.16
CA PRO A 669 5.38 14.03 -46.03
C PRO A 669 5.37 14.81 -44.73
N HIS A 670 4.69 14.26 -43.72
CA HIS A 670 4.71 14.79 -42.36
C HIS A 670 4.43 13.67 -41.35
N TYR A 671 4.84 13.90 -40.11
CA TYR A 671 4.74 12.94 -39.01
C TYR A 671 3.78 13.43 -37.93
N VAL A 672 3.52 12.57 -36.93
CA VAL A 672 2.57 12.89 -35.85
C VAL A 672 3.00 14.10 -35.02
N GLN A 673 4.30 14.34 -34.84
CA GLN A 673 4.79 15.54 -34.16
C GLN A 673 4.50 16.82 -34.95
N ASP A 674 4.44 16.74 -36.28
CA ASP A 674 4.09 17.87 -37.14
C ASP A 674 2.58 18.12 -37.08
N ALA A 675 1.78 17.05 -37.10
CA ALA A 675 0.34 17.13 -36.91
C ALA A 675 -0.04 17.74 -35.55
N LEU A 676 0.70 17.41 -34.48
CA LEU A 676 0.52 18.03 -33.16
C LEU A 676 0.82 19.53 -33.19
N ARG A 677 1.89 19.95 -33.89
CA ARG A 677 2.24 21.38 -34.03
C ARG A 677 1.21 22.14 -34.85
N ASN A 678 0.64 21.52 -35.88
CA ASN A 678 -0.44 22.12 -36.65
C ASN A 678 -1.71 22.35 -35.81
N GLU A 679 -1.97 21.46 -34.85
CA GLU A 679 -3.10 21.55 -33.90
C GLU A 679 -2.69 22.14 -32.54
N ALA A 680 -1.59 22.90 -32.48
CA ALA A 680 -0.96 23.33 -31.22
C ALA A 680 -1.93 24.04 -30.26
N ALA A 681 -2.78 24.93 -30.78
CA ALA A 681 -3.73 25.69 -29.96
C ALA A 681 -4.75 24.77 -29.27
N GLU A 682 -5.27 23.78 -29.99
CA GLU A 682 -6.24 22.82 -29.47
C GLU A 682 -5.57 21.84 -28.49
N VAL A 683 -4.39 21.32 -28.83
CA VAL A 683 -3.60 20.46 -27.93
C VAL A 683 -3.30 21.18 -26.61
N ALA A 684 -2.86 22.43 -26.65
CA ALA A 684 -2.59 23.24 -25.47
C ALA A 684 -3.86 23.47 -24.63
N ARG A 685 -5.00 23.73 -25.27
CA ARG A 685 -6.30 23.89 -24.59
C ARG A 685 -6.72 22.61 -23.88
N LEU A 686 -6.70 21.47 -24.58
CA LEU A 686 -7.05 20.17 -24.01
C LEU A 686 -6.16 19.84 -22.79
N ILE A 687 -4.85 20.09 -22.89
CA ILE A 687 -3.92 19.86 -21.78
C ILE A 687 -4.22 20.83 -20.62
N ARG A 688 -4.62 22.07 -20.88
CA ARG A 688 -5.08 22.98 -19.81
C ARG A 688 -6.34 22.46 -19.11
N ASP A 689 -7.26 21.85 -19.86
CA ASP A 689 -8.51 21.25 -19.37
C ASP A 689 -8.31 19.90 -18.65
N GLY A 690 -7.07 19.56 -18.30
CA GLY A 690 -6.77 18.34 -17.55
C GLY A 690 -6.61 17.09 -18.42
N ALA A 691 -6.47 17.23 -19.74
CA ALA A 691 -6.33 16.07 -20.62
C ALA A 691 -5.18 15.15 -20.20
N ARG A 692 -5.35 13.88 -20.50
CA ARG A 692 -4.33 12.84 -20.34
C ARG A 692 -3.80 12.43 -21.71
N VAL A 693 -2.48 12.47 -21.86
CA VAL A 693 -1.75 12.11 -23.08
C VAL A 693 -1.26 10.67 -22.99
N LEU A 694 -1.54 9.88 -24.03
CA LEU A 694 -1.08 8.50 -24.17
C LEU A 694 -0.34 8.34 -25.50
N VAL A 695 0.93 7.98 -25.44
CA VAL A 695 1.79 7.81 -26.62
C VAL A 695 2.17 6.34 -26.79
N CYS A 696 1.94 5.76 -27.97
CA CYS A 696 2.34 4.38 -28.28
C CYS A 696 3.01 4.26 -29.65
N GLY A 697 4.16 3.58 -29.71
CA GLY A 697 4.89 3.37 -30.96
C GLY A 697 6.40 3.25 -30.78
N GLY A 698 7.15 3.60 -31.82
CA GLY A 698 8.62 3.57 -31.81
C GLY A 698 9.25 4.71 -30.99
N ARG A 699 10.48 4.48 -30.51
CA ARG A 699 11.23 5.44 -29.67
C ARG A 699 11.44 6.80 -30.32
N ASP A 700 11.84 6.82 -31.59
CA ASP A 700 12.12 8.08 -32.30
C ASP A 700 10.83 8.91 -32.45
N MET A 701 9.70 8.25 -32.68
CA MET A 701 8.38 8.92 -32.72
C MET A 701 8.02 9.50 -31.35
N ALA A 702 8.20 8.74 -30.27
CA ALA A 702 7.90 9.22 -28.92
C ALA A 702 8.78 10.41 -28.50
N ALA A 703 10.06 10.40 -28.88
CA ALA A 703 10.97 11.53 -28.67
C ALA A 703 10.48 12.77 -29.42
N GLY A 704 10.16 12.65 -30.72
CA GLY A 704 9.63 13.75 -31.51
C GLY A 704 8.30 14.31 -30.99
N VAL A 705 7.43 13.45 -30.45
CA VAL A 705 6.18 13.86 -29.77
C VAL A 705 6.47 14.63 -28.48
N ALA A 706 7.43 14.17 -27.68
CA ALA A 706 7.84 14.85 -26.45
C ALA A 706 8.39 16.26 -26.76
N ASP A 707 9.21 16.39 -27.78
CA ASP A 707 9.74 17.68 -28.24
C ASP A 707 8.63 18.61 -28.73
N ALA A 708 7.72 18.10 -29.58
CA ALA A 708 6.57 18.89 -30.05
C ALA A 708 5.67 19.37 -28.91
N LEU A 709 5.43 18.51 -27.91
CA LEU A 709 4.64 18.91 -26.74
C LEU A 709 5.40 19.89 -25.85
N ALA A 710 6.73 19.82 -25.76
CA ALA A 710 7.52 20.82 -25.07
C ALA A 710 7.37 22.19 -25.75
N ASP A 711 7.46 22.24 -27.08
CA ASP A 711 7.26 23.46 -27.86
C ASP A 711 5.85 24.05 -27.65
N ILE A 712 4.81 23.21 -27.76
CA ILE A 712 3.39 23.62 -27.62
C ILE A 712 3.09 24.14 -26.20
N LEU A 713 3.70 23.55 -25.18
CA LEU A 713 3.42 23.86 -23.77
C LEU A 713 4.31 24.96 -23.20
N ALA A 714 5.42 25.32 -23.86
CA ALA A 714 6.36 26.33 -23.38
C ALA A 714 5.68 27.66 -22.94
N PRO A 715 4.68 28.22 -23.66
CA PRO A 715 3.99 29.44 -23.24
C PRO A 715 3.14 29.30 -21.96
N THR A 716 2.81 28.07 -21.55
CA THR A 716 1.92 27.80 -20.41
C THR A 716 2.68 27.50 -19.11
N GLY A 717 4.01 27.40 -19.16
CA GLY A 717 4.83 26.98 -18.02
C GLY A 717 4.71 25.49 -17.66
N LEU A 718 3.96 24.70 -18.43
CA LEU A 718 3.90 23.24 -18.31
C LEU A 718 5.00 22.58 -19.14
N SER A 719 5.37 21.36 -18.76
CA SER A 719 6.31 20.53 -19.54
C SER A 719 5.85 19.07 -19.59
N PRO A 720 6.26 18.29 -20.61
CA PRO A 720 6.01 16.85 -20.64
C PRO A 720 6.52 16.12 -19.38
N ALA A 721 7.65 16.57 -18.81
CA ALA A 721 8.19 16.03 -17.57
C ALA A 721 7.27 16.25 -16.36
N ALA A 722 6.69 17.46 -16.23
CA ALA A 722 5.70 17.75 -15.20
C ALA A 722 4.43 16.89 -15.37
N LEU A 723 3.93 16.76 -16.60
CA LEU A 723 2.77 15.91 -16.90
C LEU A 723 3.04 14.42 -16.61
N LYS A 724 4.28 13.93 -16.84
CA LYS A 724 4.71 12.57 -16.46
C LYS A 724 4.68 12.39 -14.95
N ALA A 725 5.21 13.36 -14.19
CA ALA A 725 5.20 13.33 -12.72
C ALA A 725 3.78 13.31 -12.14
N GLU A 726 2.84 14.04 -12.75
CA GLU A 726 1.42 14.06 -12.40
C GLU A 726 0.64 12.80 -12.87
N GLY A 727 1.27 11.95 -13.69
CA GLY A 727 0.63 10.77 -14.30
C GLY A 727 -0.36 11.12 -15.43
N ARG A 728 -0.33 12.35 -15.92
CA ARG A 728 -1.15 12.87 -17.03
C ARG A 728 -0.52 12.66 -18.41
N TYR A 729 0.72 12.23 -18.46
CA TYR A 729 1.39 11.79 -19.68
C TYR A 729 1.96 10.39 -19.46
N VAL A 730 1.60 9.42 -20.31
CA VAL A 730 2.05 8.02 -20.22
C VAL A 730 2.42 7.45 -21.58
N GLU A 731 3.37 6.51 -21.61
CA GLU A 731 3.95 5.97 -22.84
C GLU A 731 3.97 4.43 -22.82
N ASP A 732 3.76 3.83 -23.99
CA ASP A 732 4.02 2.42 -24.29
C ASP A 732 4.88 2.33 -25.55
N VAL A 733 6.20 2.41 -25.36
CA VAL A 733 7.19 2.63 -26.42
C VAL A 733 8.16 1.46 -26.48
N TYR A 734 8.46 0.97 -27.69
CA TYR A 734 9.29 -0.22 -27.91
C TYR A 734 10.61 0.05 -28.61
#